data_AF-A0A1H6ECK2-F1
#
_entry.id   AF-A0A1H6ECK2-F1
#
_cell.length_a   1.000
_cell.length_b   1.000
_cell.length_c   1.000
_cell.angle_alpha   90.00
_cell.angle_beta   90.00
_cell.angle_gamma   90.00
#
_symmetry.space_group_name_H-M   'P 1'
#
loop_
_entity.id
_entity.type
_entity.pdbx_description
1 polymer ?
#
loop_
_entity_poly.entity_id
_entity_poly.type
_entity_poly.pdbx_seq_one_letter_code
_entity_poly.pdbx_strand_id
1 'polypeptide(L)'
;MTTVRDAGVEDAASLRATMVAELRRDEAIASDAVAAAFSTVPRHLFAVGEPLEAAYAANRALVIKRTDDGEALSSLSAAHIQAVMLEQAGVEPGMRVLEIGSGGYNAALLQELVGSGGKVISVDIDPQIVARARGCLSAAGYDQVEVVQADAEGGVPQRAPFDRIIVTAGAWDIPPAWLEQLAESGRIVVPLRLKGLTRTIAFDRTETGLASEAYRLCGFVPMQGDGAGTERRLPLDDGVDLWVEGEGSWNLTLPVAVAAEAARAANVLVHLAPRAPLSTGWAAWHGRFLERYGPRAQVPLQDAIDPDTGLGYPSGYLGTPAPAPAAITERDRKLLALAQKAALTGRHEVILDDATVAELAVVDPAAPRQPTTELTVRIHAPAAEEDGFTLSIVGVSRSAGTTTGRFLDLFEATDRERMAATYAQIPPAHEGALRPQISAALPYAATENVARSPEVMRQVLRLGEFDDRSATGRIAVDDIAVTADADRVYLVSLSEGRPVEPVAFNAVEPVHHMHPLTRFVLEATNAARTPCVVFDWGAAAGLPFLPALRYGRTVLSPARWILHADELPPAAAPWTQWDDALAARRAEAGLPDDVALGEGDQRVPLDLAEPAHRALLRTHLDRKSTAVLRGSPGSPVAWMNGHVHEVVIPLAADRPLPAPRWLDGATISGREHGHLPGCEGRFSLKLYAHPDRHTSLLTGHLPRLLTALGEVIDDRADKPIAGWFLRYRDPDDHLRLRLTVPTGRRAAAAEHIGAWTRQLQQAGLTSRVQWDTYFPETARFGGQDAMAAAEAYFAADSAAALAQLTACSAPGGPDPRAMTAASMLDTVAAVLGGGDEAMRWMIAHARTAPSAPARPLYDQAVALGNPHDPRSLAAAPEGEALLSAWAQRHRALTAYRSVLSAGPALGAAELLPELLHLHHARMAGVSAEGERTCLHLARAAALSWSARAKKEA
;
A
#
# COMPACT_ATOMS: atom_id res chain seq x y z
N MET A 1 19.42 -38.83 -56.34
CA MET A 1 18.83 -37.54 -55.96
C MET A 1 17.33 -37.74 -55.85
N THR A 2 16.83 -37.41 -54.67
CA THR A 2 15.62 -37.91 -54.05
C THR A 2 14.36 -37.53 -54.82
N THR A 3 13.55 -38.55 -55.13
CA THR A 3 12.19 -38.42 -55.64
C THR A 3 11.32 -37.70 -54.63
N VAL A 4 10.66 -36.65 -55.10
CA VAL A 4 9.56 -35.96 -54.42
C VAL A 4 8.49 -37.01 -54.09
N ARG A 5 8.28 -37.27 -52.79
CA ARG A 5 7.08 -37.94 -52.30
C ARG A 5 5.95 -36.92 -52.40
N ASP A 6 4.94 -37.25 -53.19
CA ASP A 6 3.59 -36.68 -53.08
C ASP A 6 3.20 -36.62 -51.61
N ALA A 7 2.93 -35.41 -51.10
CA ALA A 7 2.24 -35.24 -49.84
C ALA A 7 0.79 -35.69 -50.08
N GLY A 8 0.49 -36.92 -49.67
CA GLY A 8 -0.80 -37.57 -49.89
C GLY A 8 -1.95 -36.75 -49.30
N VAL A 9 -3.00 -36.59 -50.07
CA VAL A 9 -4.33 -36.19 -49.56
C VAL A 9 -4.73 -37.26 -48.55
N GLU A 10 -4.77 -36.93 -47.26
CA GLU A 10 -5.27 -37.87 -46.25
C GLU A 10 -6.77 -38.08 -46.49
N ASP A 11 -7.17 -39.33 -46.72
CA ASP A 11 -8.59 -39.66 -46.87
C ASP A 11 -9.32 -39.63 -45.51
N ALA A 12 -10.65 -39.50 -45.57
CA ALA A 12 -11.48 -39.40 -44.37
C ALA A 12 -11.41 -40.62 -43.44
N ALA A 13 -10.97 -41.78 -43.93
CA ALA A 13 -10.83 -42.99 -43.12
C ALA A 13 -9.52 -42.95 -42.32
N SER A 14 -8.43 -42.49 -42.94
CA SER A 14 -7.13 -42.26 -42.29
C SER A 14 -7.26 -41.22 -41.17
N LEU A 15 -7.86 -40.06 -41.45
CA LEU A 15 -8.08 -39.01 -40.45
C LEU A 15 -8.95 -39.47 -39.28
N ARG A 16 -9.98 -40.28 -39.55
CA ARG A 16 -10.81 -40.88 -38.49
C ARG A 16 -10.02 -41.83 -37.60
N ALA A 17 -9.20 -42.71 -38.19
CA ALA A 17 -8.36 -43.63 -37.44
C ALA A 17 -7.33 -42.89 -36.57
N THR A 18 -6.73 -41.81 -37.12
CA THR A 18 -5.81 -40.93 -36.37
C THR A 18 -6.52 -40.27 -35.19
N MET A 19 -7.72 -39.70 -35.39
CA MET A 19 -8.52 -39.10 -34.32
C MET A 19 -8.83 -40.13 -33.22
N VAL A 20 -9.23 -41.36 -33.56
CA VAL A 20 -9.50 -42.42 -32.57
C VAL A 20 -8.24 -42.79 -31.78
N ALA A 21 -7.09 -42.91 -32.45
CA ALA A 21 -5.81 -43.20 -31.80
C ALA A 21 -5.38 -42.05 -30.86
N GLU A 22 -5.66 -40.80 -31.24
CA GLU A 22 -5.44 -39.62 -30.40
C GLU A 22 -6.33 -39.63 -29.16
N LEU A 23 -7.63 -39.86 -29.33
CA LEU A 23 -8.58 -39.92 -28.22
C LEU A 23 -8.27 -41.03 -27.20
N ARG A 24 -7.72 -42.16 -27.64
CA ARG A 24 -7.23 -43.21 -26.73
C ARG A 24 -5.97 -42.80 -25.97
N ARG A 25 -5.04 -42.13 -26.65
CA ARG A 25 -3.78 -41.66 -26.04
C ARG A 25 -4.05 -40.61 -24.96
N ASP A 26 -5.04 -39.76 -25.20
CA ASP A 26 -5.44 -38.69 -24.28
C ASP A 26 -6.42 -39.19 -23.21
N GLU A 27 -6.65 -40.51 -23.13
CA GLU A 27 -7.55 -41.17 -22.16
C GLU A 27 -9.01 -40.68 -22.24
N ALA A 28 -9.41 -40.07 -23.35
CA ALA A 28 -10.80 -39.68 -23.62
C ALA A 28 -11.68 -40.88 -24.00
N ILE A 29 -11.09 -41.89 -24.64
CA ILE A 29 -11.70 -43.20 -24.91
C ILE A 29 -10.97 -44.27 -24.10
N ALA A 30 -11.71 -44.97 -23.24
CA ALA A 30 -11.20 -46.06 -22.43
C ALA A 30 -11.67 -47.42 -22.96
N SER A 31 -12.92 -47.50 -23.42
CA SER A 31 -13.59 -48.75 -23.82
C SER A 31 -13.45 -49.06 -25.31
N ASP A 32 -13.41 -50.35 -25.63
CA ASP A 32 -13.41 -50.82 -27.02
C ASP A 32 -14.73 -50.52 -27.74
N ALA A 33 -15.84 -50.48 -27.01
CA ALA A 33 -17.16 -50.14 -27.55
C ALA A 33 -17.20 -48.69 -28.07
N VAL A 34 -16.73 -47.72 -27.28
CA VAL A 34 -16.68 -46.31 -27.70
C VAL A 34 -15.67 -46.14 -28.85
N ALA A 35 -14.50 -46.79 -28.79
CA ALA A 35 -13.54 -46.76 -29.90
C ALA A 35 -14.12 -47.30 -31.21
N ALA A 36 -14.90 -48.38 -31.15
CA ALA A 36 -15.57 -48.96 -32.31
C ALA A 36 -16.62 -48.00 -32.89
N ALA A 37 -17.46 -47.38 -32.05
CA ALA A 37 -18.44 -46.39 -32.48
C ALA A 37 -17.77 -45.21 -33.22
N PHE A 38 -16.71 -44.62 -32.65
CA PHE A 38 -15.97 -43.53 -33.32
C PHE A 38 -15.27 -43.98 -34.61
N SER A 39 -14.89 -45.25 -34.72
CA SER A 39 -14.27 -45.81 -35.93
C SER A 39 -15.28 -46.04 -37.05
N THR A 40 -16.55 -46.29 -36.71
CA THR A 40 -17.66 -46.51 -37.65
C THR A 40 -18.25 -45.19 -38.14
N VAL A 41 -18.64 -44.29 -37.23
CA VAL A 41 -19.45 -43.12 -37.59
C VAL A 41 -18.62 -42.09 -38.39
N PRO A 42 -19.03 -41.73 -39.63
CA PRO A 42 -18.33 -40.76 -40.46
C PRO A 42 -18.58 -39.31 -39.99
N ARG A 43 -17.79 -38.83 -39.03
CA ARG A 43 -17.93 -37.48 -38.43
C ARG A 43 -18.03 -36.34 -39.44
N HIS A 44 -17.30 -36.41 -40.55
CA HIS A 44 -17.31 -35.40 -41.61
C HIS A 44 -18.68 -35.18 -42.26
N LEU A 45 -19.59 -36.17 -42.25
CA LEU A 45 -20.97 -35.97 -42.74
C LEU A 45 -21.80 -35.05 -41.84
N PHE A 46 -21.37 -34.88 -40.59
CA PHE A 46 -21.97 -33.97 -39.62
C PHE A 46 -21.25 -32.62 -39.56
N ALA A 47 -20.14 -32.44 -40.27
CA ALA A 47 -19.34 -31.21 -40.36
C ALA A 47 -19.50 -30.54 -41.74
N VAL A 48 -20.75 -30.40 -42.21
CA VAL A 48 -21.06 -29.87 -43.55
C VAL A 48 -20.44 -28.47 -43.75
N GLY A 49 -19.60 -28.33 -44.78
CA GLY A 49 -18.94 -27.06 -45.14
C GLY A 49 -17.54 -26.88 -44.53
N GLU A 50 -17.08 -27.81 -43.70
CA GLU A 50 -15.76 -27.77 -43.06
C GLU A 50 -14.77 -28.71 -43.76
N PRO A 51 -13.46 -28.39 -43.76
CA PRO A 51 -12.43 -29.28 -44.29
C PRO A 51 -12.31 -30.56 -43.44
N LEU A 52 -11.90 -31.67 -44.06
CA LEU A 52 -11.81 -32.98 -43.39
C LEU A 52 -10.92 -32.95 -42.16
N GLU A 53 -9.81 -32.22 -42.23
CA GLU A 53 -8.85 -32.06 -41.14
C GLU A 53 -9.51 -31.36 -39.93
N ALA A 54 -10.36 -30.36 -40.17
CA ALA A 54 -11.11 -29.71 -39.10
C ALA A 54 -12.21 -30.61 -38.53
N ALA A 55 -12.87 -31.41 -39.39
CA ALA A 55 -13.88 -32.38 -38.97
C ALA A 55 -13.32 -33.46 -38.03
N TYR A 56 -12.05 -33.86 -38.21
CA TYR A 56 -11.39 -34.91 -37.43
C TYR A 56 -10.36 -34.40 -36.40
N ALA A 57 -10.22 -33.09 -36.21
CA ALA A 57 -9.42 -32.55 -35.12
C ALA A 57 -10.07 -32.86 -33.75
N ALA A 58 -9.41 -33.68 -32.93
CA ALA A 58 -9.99 -34.25 -31.70
C ALA A 58 -10.52 -33.20 -30.71
N ASN A 59 -9.78 -32.09 -30.56
CA ASN A 59 -10.04 -31.03 -29.59
C ASN A 59 -10.69 -29.76 -30.20
N ARG A 60 -11.32 -29.87 -31.38
CA ARG A 60 -11.96 -28.74 -32.07
C ARG A 60 -13.48 -28.92 -32.16
N ALA A 61 -14.22 -27.94 -31.64
CA ALA A 61 -15.64 -27.79 -31.90
C ALA A 61 -15.87 -26.96 -33.18
N LEU A 62 -16.94 -27.25 -33.92
CA LEU A 62 -17.30 -26.54 -35.15
C LEU A 62 -18.65 -25.85 -34.97
N VAL A 63 -18.69 -24.53 -35.06
CA VAL A 63 -19.90 -23.75 -34.81
C VAL A 63 -20.87 -23.93 -35.99
N ILE A 64 -22.07 -24.41 -35.71
CA ILE A 64 -23.11 -24.69 -36.71
C ILE A 64 -24.00 -23.46 -36.93
N LYS A 65 -24.31 -22.73 -35.84
CA LYS A 65 -25.21 -21.57 -35.88
C LYS A 65 -24.75 -20.50 -34.90
N ARG A 66 -24.91 -19.23 -35.29
CA ARG A 66 -24.62 -18.05 -34.45
C ARG A 66 -25.84 -17.15 -34.29
N THR A 67 -25.86 -16.33 -33.23
CA THR A 67 -26.75 -15.17 -33.11
C THR A 67 -26.32 -14.06 -34.07
N ASP A 68 -27.16 -13.03 -34.22
CA ASP A 68 -26.84 -11.82 -34.99
C ASP A 68 -25.62 -11.08 -34.42
N ASP A 69 -25.42 -11.14 -33.10
CA ASP A 69 -24.27 -10.57 -32.38
C ASP A 69 -23.00 -11.45 -32.47
N GLY A 70 -23.05 -12.58 -33.19
CA GLY A 70 -21.91 -13.47 -33.43
C GLY A 70 -21.67 -14.57 -32.40
N GLU A 71 -22.49 -14.68 -31.35
CA GLU A 71 -22.39 -15.73 -30.32
C GLU A 71 -22.79 -17.10 -30.86
N ALA A 72 -22.15 -18.18 -30.42
CA ALA A 72 -22.46 -19.53 -30.90
C ALA A 72 -23.75 -20.08 -30.25
N LEU A 73 -24.76 -20.39 -31.07
CA LEU A 73 -26.03 -21.00 -30.64
C LEU A 73 -26.02 -22.53 -30.70
N SER A 74 -25.28 -23.09 -31.64
CA SER A 74 -25.16 -24.54 -31.83
C SER A 74 -23.78 -24.89 -32.37
N SER A 75 -23.25 -26.05 -31.98
CA SER A 75 -21.97 -26.53 -32.47
C SER A 75 -21.95 -28.06 -32.59
N LEU A 76 -21.14 -28.55 -33.52
CA LEU A 76 -20.64 -29.92 -33.46
C LEU A 76 -19.54 -29.94 -32.40
N SER A 77 -19.86 -30.50 -31.23
CA SER A 77 -18.94 -30.59 -30.09
C SER A 77 -17.64 -31.30 -30.47
N ALA A 78 -16.52 -30.93 -29.82
CA ALA A 78 -15.24 -31.60 -30.02
C ALA A 78 -15.35 -33.11 -29.78
N ALA A 79 -14.66 -33.91 -30.60
CA ALA A 79 -14.72 -35.38 -30.49
C ALA A 79 -14.24 -35.86 -29.11
N HIS A 80 -13.25 -35.17 -28.54
CA HIS A 80 -12.74 -35.42 -27.18
C HIS A 80 -13.84 -35.38 -26.12
N ILE A 81 -14.61 -34.29 -26.04
CA ILE A 81 -15.61 -34.18 -24.98
C ILE A 81 -16.79 -35.14 -25.19
N GLN A 82 -17.15 -35.44 -26.44
CA GLN A 82 -18.15 -36.45 -26.75
C GLN A 82 -17.70 -37.85 -26.31
N ALA A 83 -16.44 -38.22 -26.55
CA ALA A 83 -15.87 -39.48 -26.07
C ALA A 83 -15.92 -39.59 -24.54
N VAL A 84 -15.46 -38.56 -23.84
CA VAL A 84 -15.51 -38.47 -22.37
C VAL A 84 -16.94 -38.65 -21.85
N MET A 85 -17.91 -37.99 -22.47
CA MET A 85 -19.31 -38.08 -22.04
C MET A 85 -19.94 -39.44 -22.32
N LEU A 86 -19.56 -40.11 -23.41
CA LEU A 86 -20.02 -41.47 -23.72
C LEU A 86 -19.44 -42.50 -22.74
N GLU A 87 -18.17 -42.35 -22.35
CA GLU A 87 -17.56 -43.16 -21.27
C GLU A 87 -18.25 -42.89 -19.93
N GLN A 88 -18.52 -41.62 -19.60
CA GLN A 88 -19.29 -41.25 -18.41
C GLN A 88 -20.69 -41.86 -18.42
N ALA A 89 -21.34 -41.91 -19.58
CA ALA A 89 -22.70 -42.42 -19.72
C ALA A 89 -22.77 -43.94 -19.52
N GLY A 90 -21.72 -44.71 -19.85
CA GLY A 90 -21.75 -46.17 -19.68
C GLY A 90 -22.94 -46.80 -20.41
N VAL A 91 -23.05 -46.51 -21.71
CA VAL A 91 -24.13 -46.99 -22.59
C VAL A 91 -23.89 -48.44 -22.96
N GLU A 92 -24.90 -49.29 -22.82
CA GLU A 92 -24.85 -50.72 -23.14
C GLU A 92 -25.85 -51.10 -24.24
N PRO A 93 -25.62 -52.22 -24.96
CA PRO A 93 -26.56 -52.71 -25.96
C PRO A 93 -27.97 -52.93 -25.39
N GLY A 94 -28.98 -52.52 -26.13
CA GLY A 94 -30.40 -52.62 -25.75
C GLY A 94 -30.95 -51.44 -24.95
N MET A 95 -30.10 -50.53 -24.49
CA MET A 95 -30.54 -49.35 -23.74
C MET A 95 -31.33 -48.36 -24.60
N ARG A 96 -32.18 -47.60 -23.92
CA ARG A 96 -32.91 -46.46 -24.48
C ARG A 96 -32.31 -45.16 -23.96
N VAL A 97 -31.81 -44.34 -24.86
CA VAL A 97 -31.03 -43.14 -24.54
C VAL A 97 -31.72 -41.90 -25.08
N LEU A 98 -31.86 -40.88 -24.21
CA LEU A 98 -32.23 -39.52 -24.60
C LEU A 98 -30.97 -38.67 -24.75
N GLU A 99 -30.74 -38.11 -25.93
CA GLU A 99 -29.79 -37.02 -26.15
C GLU A 99 -30.54 -35.69 -26.15
N ILE A 100 -30.07 -34.72 -25.36
CA ILE A 100 -30.58 -33.34 -25.32
C ILE A 100 -29.55 -32.44 -26.01
N GLY A 101 -29.98 -31.68 -27.03
CA GLY A 101 -29.12 -30.96 -27.97
C GLY A 101 -28.77 -31.84 -29.17
N SER A 102 -29.15 -31.43 -30.39
CA SER A 102 -29.10 -32.30 -31.57
C SER A 102 -28.06 -31.84 -32.60
N GLY A 103 -26.84 -32.39 -32.49
CA GLY A 103 -25.82 -32.27 -33.55
C GLY A 103 -25.84 -33.42 -34.57
N GLY A 104 -26.64 -34.46 -34.32
CA GLY A 104 -26.71 -35.71 -35.08
C GLY A 104 -25.53 -36.67 -34.87
N TYR A 105 -24.30 -36.18 -34.78
CA TYR A 105 -23.11 -37.06 -34.68
C TYR A 105 -23.09 -37.89 -33.40
N ASN A 106 -23.37 -37.26 -32.25
CA ASN A 106 -23.37 -37.97 -30.97
C ASN A 106 -24.57 -38.94 -30.86
N ALA A 107 -25.74 -38.60 -31.40
CA ALA A 107 -26.82 -39.57 -31.59
C ALA A 107 -26.43 -40.80 -32.44
N ALA A 108 -25.66 -40.62 -33.51
CA ALA A 108 -25.16 -41.75 -34.31
C ALA A 108 -24.17 -42.61 -33.51
N LEU A 109 -23.27 -42.00 -32.73
CA LEU A 109 -22.37 -42.73 -31.82
C LEU A 109 -23.15 -43.51 -30.76
N LEU A 110 -24.17 -42.90 -30.14
CA LEU A 110 -25.06 -43.57 -29.21
C LEU A 110 -25.78 -44.75 -29.87
N GLN A 111 -26.19 -44.60 -31.14
CA GLN A 111 -26.89 -45.64 -31.87
C GLN A 111 -26.00 -46.86 -32.16
N GLU A 112 -24.70 -46.66 -32.39
CA GLU A 112 -23.71 -47.75 -32.46
C GLU A 112 -23.58 -48.48 -31.10
N LEU A 113 -23.58 -47.74 -29.99
CA LEU A 113 -23.41 -48.31 -28.65
C LEU A 113 -24.63 -49.10 -28.16
N VAL A 114 -25.84 -48.59 -28.38
CA VAL A 114 -27.07 -49.31 -27.98
C VAL A 114 -27.41 -50.46 -28.92
N GLY A 115 -26.81 -50.49 -30.11
CA GLY A 115 -27.04 -51.53 -31.14
C GLY A 115 -28.47 -51.56 -31.67
N SER A 116 -28.79 -52.59 -32.47
CA SER A 116 -30.10 -52.74 -33.13
C SER A 116 -31.27 -53.01 -32.19
N GLY A 117 -30.99 -53.48 -30.96
CA GLY A 117 -32.00 -53.74 -29.93
C GLY A 117 -32.31 -52.53 -29.05
N GLY A 118 -31.53 -51.46 -29.13
CA GLY A 118 -31.73 -50.23 -28.36
C GLY A 118 -32.39 -49.11 -29.17
N LYS A 119 -32.61 -47.97 -28.52
CA LYS A 119 -33.29 -46.82 -29.15
C LYS A 119 -32.68 -45.49 -28.70
N VAL A 120 -32.31 -44.65 -29.66
CA VAL A 120 -31.83 -43.28 -29.40
C VAL A 120 -32.90 -42.26 -29.81
N ILE A 121 -33.20 -41.34 -28.88
CA ILE A 121 -34.07 -40.19 -29.09
C ILE A 121 -33.18 -38.96 -28.93
N SER A 122 -33.12 -38.08 -29.93
CA SER A 122 -32.36 -36.82 -29.89
C SER A 122 -33.34 -35.65 -29.92
N VAL A 123 -33.28 -34.73 -28.97
CA VAL A 123 -34.21 -33.59 -28.88
C VAL A 123 -33.46 -32.26 -28.98
N ASP A 124 -34.03 -31.32 -29.74
CA ASP A 124 -33.55 -29.94 -29.83
C ASP A 124 -34.72 -28.98 -30.01
N ILE A 125 -34.58 -27.76 -29.50
CA ILE A 125 -35.62 -26.72 -29.56
C ILE A 125 -35.64 -26.03 -30.94
N ASP A 126 -34.48 -25.96 -31.61
CA ASP A 126 -34.32 -25.21 -32.85
C ASP A 126 -34.72 -26.04 -34.09
N PRO A 127 -35.76 -25.62 -34.85
CA PRO A 127 -36.23 -26.37 -36.01
C PRO A 127 -35.17 -26.53 -37.11
N GLN A 128 -34.25 -25.57 -37.28
CA GLN A 128 -33.19 -25.65 -38.28
C GLN A 128 -32.14 -26.70 -37.90
N ILE A 129 -31.81 -26.78 -36.61
CA ILE A 129 -30.87 -27.77 -36.08
C ILE A 129 -31.49 -29.17 -36.18
N VAL A 130 -32.78 -29.33 -35.82
CA VAL A 130 -33.52 -30.59 -36.00
C VAL A 130 -33.53 -31.05 -37.45
N ALA A 131 -33.85 -30.16 -38.40
CA ALA A 131 -33.88 -30.50 -39.83
C ALA A 131 -32.49 -30.93 -40.33
N ARG A 132 -31.44 -30.21 -39.90
CA ARG A 132 -30.05 -30.52 -40.24
C ARG A 132 -29.60 -31.87 -39.66
N ALA A 133 -29.91 -32.14 -38.40
CA ALA A 133 -29.56 -33.39 -37.74
C ALA A 133 -30.19 -34.59 -38.45
N ARG A 134 -31.48 -34.51 -38.80
CA ARG A 134 -32.17 -35.54 -39.61
C ARG A 134 -31.49 -35.78 -40.95
N GLY A 135 -31.13 -34.71 -41.66
CA GLY A 135 -30.43 -34.80 -42.95
C GLY A 135 -29.07 -35.50 -42.83
N CYS A 136 -28.25 -35.12 -41.86
CA CYS A 136 -26.94 -35.74 -41.63
C CYS A 136 -27.04 -37.19 -41.16
N LEU A 137 -27.99 -37.51 -40.27
CA LEU A 137 -28.22 -38.88 -39.80
C LEU A 137 -28.63 -39.79 -40.96
N SER A 138 -29.55 -39.36 -41.82
CA SER A 138 -29.97 -40.13 -43.00
C SER A 138 -28.81 -40.32 -43.99
N ALA A 139 -28.03 -39.27 -44.25
CA ALA A 139 -26.83 -39.36 -45.09
C ALA A 139 -25.76 -40.32 -44.53
N ALA A 140 -25.69 -40.46 -43.20
CA ALA A 140 -24.78 -41.37 -42.52
C ALA A 140 -25.36 -42.78 -42.31
N GLY A 141 -26.63 -43.03 -42.67
CA GLY A 141 -27.29 -44.34 -42.55
C GLY A 141 -27.91 -44.64 -41.18
N TYR A 142 -28.25 -43.61 -40.40
CA TYR A 142 -28.80 -43.71 -39.03
C TYR A 142 -30.28 -43.30 -38.93
N ASP A 143 -31.13 -43.74 -39.87
CA ASP A 143 -32.57 -43.41 -39.91
C ASP A 143 -33.37 -43.92 -38.70
N GLN A 144 -32.80 -44.85 -37.92
CA GLN A 144 -33.39 -45.40 -36.70
C GLN A 144 -33.38 -44.43 -35.51
N VAL A 145 -32.54 -43.40 -35.54
CA VAL A 145 -32.50 -42.34 -34.52
C VAL A 145 -33.72 -41.44 -34.66
N GLU A 146 -34.51 -41.31 -33.59
CA GLU A 146 -35.68 -40.42 -33.60
C GLU A 146 -35.27 -39.01 -33.17
N VAL A 147 -35.32 -38.05 -34.10
CA VAL A 147 -35.05 -36.62 -33.79
C VAL A 147 -36.37 -35.89 -33.53
N VAL A 148 -36.53 -35.34 -32.34
CA VAL A 148 -37.74 -34.64 -31.88
C VAL A 148 -37.45 -33.14 -31.76
N GLN A 149 -38.38 -32.31 -32.21
CA GLN A 149 -38.36 -30.87 -31.92
C GLN A 149 -39.21 -30.62 -30.68
N ALA A 150 -38.58 -30.23 -29.57
CA ALA A 150 -39.26 -29.86 -28.33
C ALA A 150 -38.32 -29.06 -27.43
N ASP A 151 -38.89 -28.33 -26.48
CA ASP A 151 -38.11 -27.83 -25.35
C ASP A 151 -37.72 -29.00 -24.45
N ALA A 152 -36.42 -29.21 -24.29
CA ALA A 152 -35.89 -30.33 -23.53
C ALA A 152 -36.00 -30.15 -22.01
N GLU A 153 -36.37 -28.96 -21.53
CA GLU A 153 -36.73 -28.73 -20.12
C GLU A 153 -37.82 -29.72 -19.66
N GLY A 154 -38.81 -30.00 -20.53
CA GLY A 154 -39.87 -30.98 -20.30
C GLY A 154 -39.49 -32.44 -20.62
N GLY A 155 -38.27 -32.70 -21.09
CA GLY A 155 -37.86 -34.01 -21.63
C GLY A 155 -38.71 -34.47 -22.83
N VAL A 156 -38.87 -35.79 -22.99
CA VAL A 156 -39.70 -36.41 -24.03
C VAL A 156 -40.56 -37.52 -23.40
N PRO A 157 -41.59 -37.16 -22.62
CA PRO A 157 -42.29 -38.11 -21.75
C PRO A 157 -42.98 -39.24 -22.52
N GLN A 158 -43.36 -39.02 -23.78
CA GLN A 158 -43.98 -40.04 -24.63
C GLN A 158 -42.99 -41.14 -25.09
N ARG A 159 -41.70 -41.03 -24.75
CA ARG A 159 -40.63 -41.99 -25.08
C ARG A 159 -39.89 -42.53 -23.86
N ALA A 160 -40.21 -42.02 -22.66
CA ALA A 160 -39.70 -42.48 -21.38
C ALA A 160 -40.15 -43.94 -21.05
N PRO A 161 -39.52 -44.64 -20.09
CA PRO A 161 -38.32 -44.25 -19.34
C PRO A 161 -37.02 -44.38 -20.15
N PHE A 162 -36.00 -43.60 -19.81
CA PHE A 162 -34.66 -43.67 -20.42
C PHE A 162 -33.65 -44.30 -19.46
N ASP A 163 -32.83 -45.20 -19.97
CA ASP A 163 -31.72 -45.78 -19.21
C ASP A 163 -30.58 -44.77 -19.05
N ARG A 164 -30.39 -43.92 -20.06
CA ARG A 164 -29.41 -42.81 -20.05
C ARG A 164 -30.03 -41.54 -20.59
N ILE A 165 -29.68 -40.42 -19.98
CA ILE A 165 -29.90 -39.07 -20.53
C ILE A 165 -28.54 -38.42 -20.69
N ILE A 166 -28.23 -37.94 -21.88
CA ILE A 166 -26.97 -37.25 -22.19
C ILE A 166 -27.27 -35.87 -22.77
N VAL A 167 -26.79 -34.84 -22.10
CA VAL A 167 -27.05 -33.44 -22.45
C VAL A 167 -25.82 -32.89 -23.17
N THR A 168 -25.98 -32.38 -24.37
CA THR A 168 -24.89 -31.81 -25.19
C THR A 168 -25.05 -30.30 -25.37
N ALA A 169 -25.64 -29.66 -24.36
CA ALA A 169 -25.71 -28.22 -24.14
C ALA A 169 -25.35 -27.91 -22.68
N GLY A 170 -24.92 -26.68 -22.40
CA GLY A 170 -24.59 -26.21 -21.06
C GLY A 170 -25.86 -25.95 -20.27
N ALA A 171 -26.22 -26.86 -19.37
CA ALA A 171 -27.40 -26.74 -18.52
C ALA A 171 -27.10 -25.91 -17.27
N TRP A 172 -28.11 -25.18 -16.81
CA TRP A 172 -28.07 -24.37 -15.58
C TRP A 172 -28.48 -25.16 -14.35
N ASP A 173 -29.42 -26.08 -14.51
CA ASP A 173 -29.89 -26.98 -13.47
C ASP A 173 -30.26 -28.34 -14.10
N ILE A 174 -30.73 -29.28 -13.27
CA ILE A 174 -31.28 -30.57 -13.69
C ILE A 174 -32.81 -30.51 -13.55
N PRO A 175 -33.55 -30.37 -14.66
CA PRO A 175 -35.00 -30.33 -14.66
C PRO A 175 -35.63 -31.57 -14.00
N PRO A 176 -36.70 -31.41 -13.20
CA PRO A 176 -37.43 -32.54 -12.60
C PRO A 176 -37.88 -33.58 -13.64
N ALA A 177 -38.27 -33.12 -14.83
CA ALA A 177 -38.71 -33.97 -15.92
C ALA A 177 -37.65 -34.98 -16.37
N TRP A 178 -36.36 -34.65 -16.28
CA TRP A 178 -35.28 -35.59 -16.62
C TRP A 178 -35.22 -36.73 -15.60
N LEU A 179 -35.36 -36.42 -14.30
CA LEU A 179 -35.36 -37.42 -13.24
C LEU A 179 -36.63 -38.30 -13.28
N GLU A 180 -37.79 -37.71 -13.54
CA GLU A 180 -39.06 -38.43 -13.68
C GLU A 180 -39.07 -39.40 -14.85
N GLN A 181 -38.36 -39.06 -15.93
CA GLN A 181 -38.25 -39.89 -17.13
C GLN A 181 -37.05 -40.85 -17.10
N LEU A 182 -36.21 -40.80 -16.08
CA LEU A 182 -35.07 -41.68 -15.90
C LEU A 182 -35.51 -43.05 -15.36
N ALA A 183 -34.90 -44.14 -15.80
CA ALA A 183 -35.11 -45.47 -15.24
C ALA A 183 -34.58 -45.56 -13.78
N GLU A 184 -34.95 -46.61 -13.06
CA GLU A 184 -34.55 -46.82 -11.64
C GLU A 184 -33.03 -46.90 -11.47
N SER A 185 -32.33 -47.57 -12.40
CA SER A 185 -30.86 -47.62 -12.48
C SER A 185 -30.31 -46.68 -13.57
N GLY A 186 -31.03 -45.60 -13.87
CA GLY A 186 -30.66 -44.69 -14.94
C GLY A 186 -29.57 -43.69 -14.52
N ARG A 187 -28.88 -43.15 -15.54
CA ARG A 187 -27.80 -42.18 -15.37
C ARG A 187 -28.01 -40.94 -16.25
N ILE A 188 -27.70 -39.77 -15.71
CA ILE A 188 -27.68 -38.48 -16.43
C ILE A 188 -26.23 -38.04 -16.60
N VAL A 189 -25.82 -37.71 -17.83
CA VAL A 189 -24.55 -37.01 -18.10
C VAL A 189 -24.87 -35.62 -18.58
N VAL A 190 -24.51 -34.62 -17.79
CA VAL A 190 -24.88 -33.22 -18.04
C VAL A 190 -23.68 -32.28 -17.89
N PRO A 191 -23.40 -31.42 -18.88
CA PRO A 191 -22.57 -30.25 -18.76
C PRO A 191 -23.27 -29.20 -17.89
N LEU A 192 -23.08 -29.30 -16.57
CA LEU A 192 -23.71 -28.41 -15.60
C LEU A 192 -22.83 -27.18 -15.35
N ARG A 193 -23.40 -25.98 -15.47
CA ARG A 193 -22.73 -24.71 -15.16
C ARG A 193 -22.78 -24.49 -13.66
N LEU A 194 -21.61 -24.51 -13.01
CA LEU A 194 -21.45 -24.35 -11.57
C LEU A 194 -20.41 -23.28 -11.28
N LYS A 195 -20.86 -22.14 -10.74
CA LYS A 195 -20.03 -20.97 -10.38
C LYS A 195 -19.15 -20.50 -11.55
N GLY A 196 -19.78 -20.24 -12.71
CA GLY A 196 -19.11 -19.72 -13.92
C GLY A 196 -18.29 -20.74 -14.71
N LEU A 197 -18.17 -21.99 -14.26
CA LEU A 197 -17.47 -23.06 -14.97
C LEU A 197 -18.44 -24.18 -15.35
N THR A 198 -18.36 -24.67 -16.58
CA THR A 198 -19.13 -25.83 -17.02
C THR A 198 -18.33 -27.12 -16.78
N ARG A 199 -18.98 -28.10 -16.15
CA ARG A 199 -18.41 -29.42 -15.91
C ARG A 199 -19.38 -30.48 -16.42
N THR A 200 -18.89 -31.46 -17.17
CA THR A 200 -19.68 -32.66 -17.45
C THR A 200 -19.66 -33.56 -16.22
N ILE A 201 -20.84 -33.84 -15.67
CA ILE A 201 -21.03 -34.61 -14.44
C ILE A 201 -21.93 -35.80 -14.77
N ALA A 202 -21.51 -36.98 -14.31
CA ALA A 202 -22.31 -38.21 -14.40
C ALA A 202 -23.06 -38.43 -13.09
N PHE A 203 -24.38 -38.38 -13.12
CA PHE A 203 -25.26 -38.60 -11.99
C PHE A 203 -25.96 -39.95 -12.09
N ASP A 204 -25.75 -40.81 -11.11
CA ASP A 204 -26.51 -42.04 -10.92
C ASP A 204 -27.76 -41.77 -10.07
N ARG A 205 -28.88 -42.38 -10.46
CA ARG A 205 -30.09 -42.38 -9.65
C ARG A 205 -29.89 -43.24 -8.40
N THR A 206 -30.30 -42.70 -7.26
CA THR A 206 -30.31 -43.34 -5.94
C THR A 206 -31.71 -43.26 -5.35
N GLU A 207 -31.96 -43.95 -4.23
CA GLU A 207 -33.26 -43.89 -3.53
C GLU A 207 -33.63 -42.46 -3.08
N THR A 208 -32.63 -41.61 -2.80
CA THR A 208 -32.83 -40.26 -2.25
C THR A 208 -32.59 -39.13 -3.26
N GLY A 209 -32.22 -39.43 -4.52
CA GLY A 209 -31.92 -38.41 -5.52
C GLY A 209 -30.80 -38.83 -6.49
N LEU A 210 -29.90 -37.89 -6.79
CA LEU A 210 -28.78 -38.10 -7.72
C LEU A 210 -27.43 -38.07 -6.98
N ALA A 211 -26.53 -39.00 -7.30
CA ALA A 211 -25.17 -39.06 -6.76
C ALA A 211 -24.13 -39.05 -7.89
N SER A 212 -22.97 -38.43 -7.67
CA SER A 212 -21.88 -38.40 -8.66
C SER A 212 -20.52 -38.61 -8.02
N GLU A 213 -19.67 -39.38 -8.68
CA GLU A 213 -18.27 -39.60 -8.31
C GLU A 213 -17.28 -39.11 -9.38
N ALA A 214 -17.77 -38.59 -10.51
CA ALA A 214 -16.94 -38.25 -11.66
C ALA A 214 -17.41 -36.97 -12.36
N TYR A 215 -16.47 -36.03 -12.53
CA TYR A 215 -16.66 -34.85 -13.37
C TYR A 215 -15.43 -34.55 -14.25
N ARG A 216 -15.63 -33.77 -15.33
CA ARG A 216 -14.57 -33.18 -16.15
C ARG A 216 -14.92 -31.73 -16.53
N LEU A 217 -13.93 -30.84 -16.59
CA LEU A 217 -14.12 -29.46 -17.05
C LEU A 217 -14.42 -29.47 -18.56
N CYS A 218 -15.38 -28.68 -19.02
CA CYS A 218 -15.74 -28.59 -20.43
C CYS A 218 -16.35 -27.23 -20.79
N GLY A 219 -16.62 -27.02 -22.09
CA GLY A 219 -17.36 -25.86 -22.60
C GLY A 219 -18.45 -26.32 -23.55
N PHE A 220 -19.63 -25.73 -23.43
CA PHE A 220 -20.80 -26.02 -24.26
C PHE A 220 -21.56 -24.72 -24.56
N VAL A 221 -22.29 -24.70 -25.68
CA VAL A 221 -23.27 -23.63 -25.95
C VAL A 221 -24.36 -23.67 -24.87
N PRO A 222 -24.89 -22.52 -24.43
CA PRO A 222 -25.86 -22.48 -23.35
C PRO A 222 -27.17 -23.17 -23.74
N MET A 223 -27.83 -23.79 -22.77
CA MET A 223 -29.19 -24.28 -22.92
C MET A 223 -30.15 -23.13 -23.25
N GLN A 224 -31.13 -23.40 -24.11
CA GLN A 224 -32.16 -22.46 -24.58
C GLN A 224 -33.54 -22.94 -24.10
N GLY A 225 -34.55 -22.08 -24.20
CA GLY A 225 -35.92 -22.39 -23.78
C GLY A 225 -36.16 -22.07 -22.31
N ASP A 226 -37.09 -22.79 -21.69
CA ASP A 226 -37.50 -22.56 -20.30
C ASP A 226 -36.36 -22.79 -19.29
N GLY A 227 -35.38 -23.63 -19.63
CA GLY A 227 -34.16 -23.89 -18.85
C GLY A 227 -32.98 -22.95 -19.13
N ALA A 228 -33.17 -21.88 -19.90
CA ALA A 228 -32.11 -20.92 -20.20
C ALA A 228 -31.77 -20.06 -18.98
N GLY A 229 -30.48 -19.90 -18.67
CA GLY A 229 -30.04 -19.04 -17.58
C GLY A 229 -29.85 -17.59 -18.00
N THR A 230 -29.85 -16.70 -17.01
CA THR A 230 -29.91 -15.24 -17.17
C THR A 230 -28.54 -14.54 -17.13
N GLU A 231 -27.43 -15.26 -17.35
CA GLU A 231 -26.11 -14.63 -17.39
C GLU A 231 -25.89 -13.84 -18.68
N ARG A 232 -25.52 -12.56 -18.53
CA ARG A 232 -25.03 -11.71 -19.62
C ARG A 232 -23.50 -11.66 -19.60
N ARG A 233 -22.87 -11.85 -20.76
CA ARG A 233 -21.45 -11.58 -20.97
C ARG A 233 -21.22 -10.10 -21.24
N LEU A 234 -20.38 -9.46 -20.45
CA LEU A 234 -19.90 -8.09 -20.62
C LEU A 234 -18.40 -8.15 -20.91
N PRO A 235 -17.97 -7.98 -22.17
CA PRO A 235 -16.55 -7.93 -22.49
C PRO A 235 -15.94 -6.68 -21.88
N LEU A 236 -14.93 -6.86 -21.03
CA LEU A 236 -14.16 -5.76 -20.44
C LEU A 236 -12.92 -5.44 -21.27
N ASP A 237 -12.29 -6.47 -21.87
CA ASP A 237 -11.15 -6.36 -22.79
C ASP A 237 -10.96 -7.69 -23.56
N ASP A 238 -9.97 -7.76 -24.45
CA ASP A 238 -9.54 -8.99 -25.13
C ASP A 238 -9.22 -10.11 -24.12
N GLY A 239 -10.10 -11.11 -24.07
CA GLY A 239 -9.96 -12.28 -23.18
C GLY A 239 -10.38 -12.04 -21.73
N VAL A 240 -11.00 -10.91 -21.40
CA VAL A 240 -11.57 -10.63 -20.07
C VAL A 240 -13.06 -10.35 -20.18
N ASP A 241 -13.86 -11.29 -19.70
CA ASP A 241 -15.32 -11.20 -19.70
C ASP A 241 -15.86 -11.18 -18.26
N LEU A 242 -16.77 -10.25 -17.99
CA LEU A 242 -17.60 -10.27 -16.79
C LEU A 242 -18.93 -10.96 -17.11
N TRP A 243 -19.30 -11.96 -16.32
CA TRP A 243 -20.60 -12.63 -16.43
C TRP A 243 -21.49 -12.13 -15.31
N VAL A 244 -22.65 -11.58 -15.65
CA VAL A 244 -23.59 -10.96 -14.71
C VAL A 244 -24.93 -11.70 -14.76
N GLU A 245 -25.42 -12.18 -13.63
CA GLU A 245 -26.74 -12.80 -13.52
C GLU A 245 -27.86 -11.73 -13.35
N GLY A 246 -28.88 -11.78 -14.22
CA GLY A 246 -30.14 -11.04 -14.05
C GLY A 246 -30.31 -9.79 -14.92
N GLU A 247 -31.58 -9.39 -15.17
CA GLU A 247 -31.95 -8.24 -16.03
C GLU A 247 -32.08 -6.88 -15.30
N GLY A 248 -31.82 -6.80 -13.99
CA GLY A 248 -32.16 -5.62 -13.19
C GLY A 248 -31.00 -4.64 -12.97
N SER A 249 -31.22 -3.34 -13.22
CA SER A 249 -30.45 -2.30 -12.53
C SER A 249 -30.80 -2.35 -11.05
N TRP A 250 -29.80 -2.62 -10.19
CA TRP A 250 -29.99 -2.61 -8.75
C TRP A 250 -30.02 -1.16 -8.27
N ASN A 251 -31.19 -0.63 -7.92
CA ASN A 251 -31.31 0.68 -7.29
C ASN A 251 -31.37 0.52 -5.76
N LEU A 252 -30.21 0.65 -5.11
CA LEU A 252 -30.06 0.50 -3.67
C LEU A 252 -29.86 1.88 -3.01
N THR A 253 -30.71 2.22 -2.04
CA THR A 253 -30.55 3.42 -1.21
C THR A 253 -30.34 3.01 0.25
N LEU A 254 -29.24 3.46 0.86
CA LEU A 254 -28.93 3.18 2.25
C LEU A 254 -29.30 4.37 3.17
N PRO A 255 -29.77 4.11 4.41
CA PRO A 255 -30.02 5.18 5.37
C PRO A 255 -28.75 5.97 5.70
N VAL A 256 -28.88 7.29 5.92
CA VAL A 256 -27.77 8.17 6.34
C VAL A 256 -27.11 7.68 7.63
N ALA A 257 -27.84 6.96 8.49
CA ALA A 257 -27.31 6.35 9.71
C ALA A 257 -26.19 5.33 9.44
N VAL A 258 -26.23 4.60 8.31
CA VAL A 258 -25.17 3.66 7.89
C VAL A 258 -23.88 4.42 7.58
N ALA A 259 -23.97 5.50 6.79
CA ALA A 259 -22.82 6.35 6.48
C ALA A 259 -22.26 7.04 7.73
N ALA A 260 -23.12 7.50 8.65
CA ALA A 260 -22.70 8.09 9.91
C ALA A 260 -21.99 7.07 10.83
N GLU A 261 -22.47 5.83 10.88
CA GLU A 261 -21.80 4.75 11.62
C GLU A 261 -20.45 4.38 10.98
N ALA A 262 -20.36 4.29 9.66
CA ALA A 262 -19.11 4.08 8.95
C ALA A 262 -18.10 5.22 9.22
N ALA A 263 -18.55 6.49 9.22
CA ALA A 263 -17.71 7.63 9.56
C ALA A 263 -17.20 7.57 11.02
N ARG A 264 -18.05 7.16 11.97
CA ARG A 264 -17.63 6.92 13.37
C ARG A 264 -16.56 5.82 13.45
N ALA A 265 -16.77 4.71 12.75
CA ALA A 265 -15.81 3.60 12.73
C ALA A 265 -14.46 4.02 12.11
N ALA A 266 -14.47 4.75 11.00
CA ALA A 266 -13.26 5.30 10.38
C ALA A 266 -12.50 6.20 11.36
N ASN A 267 -13.21 7.08 12.08
CA ASN A 267 -12.59 7.94 13.08
C ASN A 267 -11.91 7.12 14.19
N VAL A 268 -12.56 6.08 14.71
CA VAL A 268 -11.95 5.17 15.70
C VAL A 268 -10.73 4.44 15.14
N LEU A 269 -10.80 3.94 13.90
CA LEU A 269 -9.65 3.30 13.25
C LEU A 269 -8.45 4.25 13.08
N VAL A 270 -8.70 5.53 12.76
CA VAL A 270 -7.64 6.56 12.72
C VAL A 270 -7.01 6.76 14.10
N HIS A 271 -7.79 6.83 15.18
CA HIS A 271 -7.26 6.98 16.54
C HIS A 271 -6.46 5.74 17.00
N LEU A 272 -6.87 4.56 16.54
CA LEU A 272 -6.24 3.27 16.86
C LEU A 272 -5.10 2.90 15.90
N ALA A 273 -4.86 3.69 14.84
CA ALA A 273 -3.83 3.42 13.86
C ALA A 273 -2.43 3.43 14.50
N PRO A 274 -1.52 2.54 14.09
CA PRO A 274 -0.15 2.54 14.60
C PRO A 274 0.58 3.84 14.19
N ARG A 275 1.45 4.35 15.06
CA ARG A 275 2.12 5.66 14.94
C ARG A 275 3.05 5.80 13.73
N ALA A 276 3.53 4.71 13.13
CA ALA A 276 4.39 4.78 11.94
C ALA A 276 3.51 5.04 10.70
N PRO A 277 3.42 6.29 10.21
CA PRO A 277 2.50 6.60 9.12
C PRO A 277 3.13 6.03 7.85
N LEU A 278 2.43 5.10 7.20
CA LEU A 278 2.80 4.40 5.96
C LEU A 278 4.01 3.44 6.04
N SER A 279 5.14 3.83 6.65
CA SER A 279 6.28 2.93 6.98
C SER A 279 7.28 3.61 7.92
N THR A 280 8.03 2.85 8.71
CA THR A 280 9.19 3.37 9.46
C THR A 280 10.29 3.92 8.53
N GLY A 281 10.27 3.55 7.25
CA GLY A 281 11.20 4.04 6.23
C GLY A 281 11.05 5.54 5.96
N TRP A 282 9.84 6.10 6.05
CA TRP A 282 9.60 7.52 5.79
C TRP A 282 10.20 8.44 6.85
N ALA A 283 10.11 8.09 8.14
CA ALA A 283 10.71 8.88 9.22
C ALA A 283 12.25 8.96 9.07
N ALA A 284 12.89 7.83 8.74
CA ALA A 284 14.31 7.80 8.47
C ALA A 284 14.68 8.59 7.21
N TRP A 285 13.88 8.50 6.14
CA TRP A 285 14.09 9.24 4.90
C TRP A 285 13.95 10.76 5.13
N HIS A 286 12.91 11.20 5.83
CA HIS A 286 12.66 12.59 6.19
C HIS A 286 13.79 13.18 7.06
N GLY A 287 14.28 12.40 8.04
CA GLY A 287 15.46 12.78 8.82
C GLY A 287 16.70 13.01 7.95
N ARG A 288 16.99 12.10 7.01
CA ARG A 288 18.10 12.29 6.04
C ARG A 288 17.89 13.48 5.12
N PHE A 289 16.64 13.76 4.73
CA PHE A 289 16.31 14.93 3.92
C PHE A 289 16.61 16.24 4.65
N LEU A 290 16.15 16.36 5.90
CA LEU A 290 16.46 17.51 6.74
C LEU A 290 17.95 17.63 7.03
N GLU A 291 18.67 16.52 7.21
CA GLU A 291 20.12 16.57 7.42
C GLU A 291 20.88 17.01 6.16
N ARG A 292 20.49 16.54 4.98
CA ARG A 292 21.21 16.82 3.73
C ARG A 292 20.89 18.19 3.16
N TYR A 293 19.61 18.56 3.11
CA TYR A 293 19.13 19.75 2.42
C TYR A 293 18.67 20.85 3.37
N GLY A 294 18.33 20.50 4.61
CA GLY A 294 17.69 21.41 5.57
C GLY A 294 16.18 21.56 5.33
N PRO A 295 15.45 22.13 6.30
CA PRO A 295 14.04 22.45 6.14
C PRO A 295 13.85 23.51 5.05
N ARG A 296 12.72 23.41 4.34
CA ARG A 296 12.25 24.32 3.27
C ARG A 296 13.06 24.28 1.98
N ALA A 297 14.10 23.45 1.88
CA ALA A 297 14.79 23.24 0.61
C ALA A 297 13.85 22.58 -0.39
N GLN A 298 13.78 23.10 -1.61
CA GLN A 298 13.08 22.45 -2.71
C GLN A 298 14.08 21.66 -3.54
N VAL A 299 13.93 20.35 -3.60
CA VAL A 299 14.82 19.45 -4.36
C VAL A 299 14.01 18.86 -5.51
N PRO A 300 14.43 18.99 -6.78
CA PRO A 300 13.73 18.35 -7.89
C PRO A 300 13.47 16.86 -7.58
N LEU A 301 12.27 16.37 -7.87
CA LEU A 301 11.83 15.04 -7.44
C LEU A 301 12.82 13.94 -7.83
N GLN A 302 13.30 13.99 -9.07
CA GLN A 302 14.27 13.02 -9.59
C GLN A 302 15.61 13.08 -8.83
N ASP A 303 16.06 14.28 -8.46
CA ASP A 303 17.31 14.46 -7.71
C ASP A 303 17.18 14.00 -6.25
N ALA A 304 15.99 14.12 -5.65
CA ALA A 304 15.75 13.68 -4.27
C ALA A 304 15.77 12.14 -4.14
N ILE A 305 15.19 11.43 -5.12
CA ILE A 305 14.99 9.97 -5.08
C ILE A 305 16.11 9.19 -5.80
N ASP A 306 17.01 9.88 -6.50
CA ASP A 306 18.18 9.25 -7.12
C ASP A 306 19.11 8.71 -6.01
N PRO A 307 19.53 7.43 -6.07
CA PRO A 307 20.34 6.83 -5.02
C PRO A 307 21.81 7.29 -5.03
N ASP A 308 22.32 7.79 -6.16
CA ASP A 308 23.73 8.18 -6.31
C ASP A 308 23.95 9.64 -5.94
N THR A 309 23.01 10.49 -6.33
CA THR A 309 23.08 11.95 -6.16
C THR A 309 22.17 12.48 -5.06
N GLY A 310 21.12 11.74 -4.70
CA GLY A 310 20.10 12.10 -3.72
C GLY A 310 20.12 11.22 -2.47
N LEU A 311 18.92 10.79 -2.06
CA LEU A 311 18.68 9.97 -0.86
C LEU A 311 18.18 8.56 -1.16
N GLY A 312 17.92 8.24 -2.44
CA GLY A 312 17.17 7.04 -2.81
C GLY A 312 15.72 7.06 -2.34
N TYR A 313 15.04 5.93 -2.48
CA TYR A 313 13.70 5.73 -1.93
C TYR A 313 13.73 5.42 -0.40
N PRO A 314 12.62 5.63 0.32
CA PRO A 314 12.46 5.14 1.69
C PRO A 314 12.64 3.62 1.80
N SER A 315 13.07 3.14 2.96
CA SER A 315 13.17 1.68 3.24
C SER A 315 11.79 1.02 3.15
N GLY A 316 11.73 -0.20 2.60
CA GLY A 316 10.50 -0.91 2.28
C GLY A 316 9.95 -0.67 0.87
N TYR A 317 10.65 0.11 0.05
CA TYR A 317 10.42 0.21 -1.40
C TYR A 317 11.18 -0.90 -2.13
N LEU A 318 10.71 -1.26 -3.34
CA LEU A 318 11.40 -2.24 -4.20
C LEU A 318 12.87 -1.82 -4.40
N GLY A 319 13.81 -2.74 -4.13
CA GLY A 319 15.25 -2.49 -4.22
C GLY A 319 15.88 -1.84 -2.98
N THR A 320 15.11 -1.57 -1.92
CA THR A 320 15.63 -1.02 -0.64
C THR A 320 15.62 -2.09 0.46
N PRO A 321 16.47 -1.96 1.52
CA PRO A 321 16.43 -2.85 2.66
C PRO A 321 15.05 -2.87 3.34
N ALA A 322 14.69 -4.02 3.92
CA ALA A 322 13.51 -4.12 4.76
C ALA A 322 13.66 -3.24 6.02
N PRO A 323 12.56 -2.64 6.52
CA PRO A 323 12.59 -1.89 7.76
C PRO A 323 12.98 -2.79 8.93
N ALA A 324 13.69 -2.24 9.92
CA ALA A 324 14.01 -2.97 11.13
C ALA A 324 12.73 -3.39 11.88
N PRO A 325 12.72 -4.58 12.52
CA PRO A 325 11.57 -5.03 13.30
C PRO A 325 11.27 -4.05 14.44
N ALA A 326 10.00 -3.69 14.60
CA ALA A 326 9.57 -2.80 15.68
C ALA A 326 9.64 -3.52 17.04
N ALA A 327 10.06 -2.78 18.07
CA ALA A 327 10.00 -3.26 19.45
C ALA A 327 8.54 -3.32 19.94
N ILE A 328 8.23 -4.23 20.87
CA ILE A 328 6.91 -4.33 21.51
C ILE A 328 6.62 -3.03 22.26
N THR A 329 5.53 -2.37 21.85
CA THR A 329 5.07 -1.09 22.40
C THR A 329 4.16 -1.29 23.63
N GLU A 330 3.83 -0.19 24.31
CA GLU A 330 2.84 -0.25 25.39
C GLU A 330 1.43 -0.61 24.89
N ARG A 331 1.06 -0.16 23.69
CA ARG A 331 -0.18 -0.57 23.02
C ARG A 331 -0.21 -2.09 22.80
N ASP A 332 0.91 -2.67 22.33
CA ASP A 332 1.01 -4.11 22.14
C ASP A 332 0.78 -4.89 23.44
N ARG A 333 1.35 -4.43 24.56
CA ARG A 333 1.13 -5.06 25.87
C ARG A 333 -0.34 -5.03 26.28
N LYS A 334 -1.03 -3.90 26.05
CA LYS A 334 -2.47 -3.77 26.34
C LYS A 334 -3.32 -4.68 25.44
N LEU A 335 -3.01 -4.77 24.15
CA LEU A 335 -3.71 -5.64 23.21
C LEU A 335 -3.52 -7.12 23.55
N LEU A 336 -2.29 -7.52 23.91
CA LEU A 336 -2.00 -8.87 24.41
C LEU A 336 -2.84 -9.19 25.66
N ALA A 337 -2.89 -8.28 26.63
CA ALA A 337 -3.69 -8.46 27.84
C ALA A 337 -5.20 -8.54 27.55
N LEU A 338 -5.70 -7.72 26.62
CA LEU A 338 -7.09 -7.73 26.19
C LEU A 338 -7.47 -9.06 25.53
N ALA A 339 -6.66 -9.53 24.57
CA ALA A 339 -6.87 -10.81 23.89
C ALA A 339 -6.81 -11.99 24.87
N GLN A 340 -5.82 -12.01 25.76
CA GLN A 340 -5.66 -13.06 26.77
C GLN A 340 -6.85 -13.09 27.74
N LYS A 341 -7.32 -11.94 28.22
CA LYS A 341 -8.49 -11.87 29.09
C LYS A 341 -9.75 -12.39 28.41
N ALA A 342 -9.94 -12.07 27.12
CA ALA A 342 -11.07 -12.57 26.35
C ALA A 342 -11.02 -14.10 26.23
N ALA A 343 -9.86 -14.66 25.89
CA ALA A 343 -9.64 -16.11 25.81
C ALA A 343 -9.93 -16.82 27.15
N LEU A 344 -9.36 -16.33 28.26
CA LEU A 344 -9.53 -16.92 29.60
C LEU A 344 -10.97 -16.86 30.11
N THR A 345 -11.79 -15.96 29.58
CA THR A 345 -13.19 -15.80 29.97
C THR A 345 -14.17 -16.38 28.95
N GLY A 346 -13.69 -17.03 27.89
CA GLY A 346 -14.52 -17.59 26.83
C GLY A 346 -15.33 -16.54 26.06
N ARG A 347 -14.83 -15.30 25.96
CA ARG A 347 -15.53 -14.20 25.26
C ARG A 347 -15.00 -14.06 23.84
N HIS A 348 -15.88 -14.25 22.85
CA HIS A 348 -15.56 -14.08 21.43
C HIS A 348 -15.71 -12.66 20.91
N GLU A 349 -16.29 -11.75 21.69
CA GLU A 349 -16.41 -10.34 21.35
C GLU A 349 -16.02 -9.46 22.54
N VAL A 350 -15.31 -8.37 22.24
CA VAL A 350 -15.00 -7.28 23.18
C VAL A 350 -15.60 -6.00 22.61
N ILE A 351 -16.46 -5.37 23.42
CA ILE A 351 -17.05 -4.07 23.11
C ILE A 351 -16.12 -2.98 23.63
N LEU A 352 -15.67 -2.11 22.72
CA LEU A 352 -14.86 -0.94 23.03
C LEU A 352 -15.75 0.26 23.31
N ASP A 353 -15.39 1.03 24.33
CA ASP A 353 -15.92 2.36 24.61
C ASP A 353 -14.86 3.45 24.37
N ASP A 354 -15.25 4.72 24.47
CA ASP A 354 -14.36 5.86 24.24
C ASP A 354 -13.13 5.85 25.16
N ALA A 355 -13.30 5.40 26.41
CA ALA A 355 -12.21 5.31 27.38
C ALA A 355 -11.17 4.27 26.95
N THR A 356 -11.62 3.08 26.54
CA THR A 356 -10.75 2.02 26.05
C THR A 356 -10.05 2.43 24.75
N VAL A 357 -10.75 3.12 23.84
CA VAL A 357 -10.15 3.67 22.62
C VAL A 357 -9.06 4.68 22.96
N ALA A 358 -9.32 5.62 23.89
CA ALA A 358 -8.33 6.59 24.34
C ALA A 358 -7.12 5.95 25.01
N GLU A 359 -7.30 4.85 25.76
CA GLU A 359 -6.20 4.10 26.38
C GLU A 359 -5.34 3.34 25.37
N LEU A 360 -5.92 2.87 24.26
CA LEU A 360 -5.23 2.15 23.19
C LEU A 360 -4.66 3.07 22.11
N ALA A 361 -5.15 4.31 22.04
CA ALA A 361 -4.69 5.30 21.08
C ALA A 361 -3.19 5.62 21.29
N VAL A 362 -2.45 5.64 20.19
CA VAL A 362 -1.03 6.02 20.15
C VAL A 362 -0.80 7.32 19.38
N VAL A 363 -1.87 7.86 18.80
CA VAL A 363 -1.89 9.07 18.00
C VAL A 363 -2.61 10.16 18.80
N ASP A 364 -2.05 11.36 18.81
CA ASP A 364 -2.73 12.54 19.37
C ASP A 364 -4.04 12.77 18.58
N PRO A 365 -5.20 12.95 19.23
CA PRO A 365 -6.45 13.29 18.55
C PRO A 365 -6.35 14.55 17.64
N ALA A 366 -5.41 15.46 17.93
CA ALA A 366 -5.13 16.63 17.12
C ALA A 366 -4.13 16.37 15.97
N ALA A 367 -3.59 15.15 15.86
CA ALA A 367 -2.65 14.80 14.81
C ALA A 367 -3.30 14.92 13.41
N PRO A 368 -2.55 15.38 12.40
CA PRO A 368 -3.06 15.45 11.04
C PRO A 368 -3.43 14.06 10.52
N ARG A 369 -4.66 13.89 10.07
CA ARG A 369 -5.13 12.68 9.39
C ARG A 369 -5.05 12.82 7.88
N GLN A 370 -5.04 11.71 7.17
CA GLN A 370 -5.17 11.72 5.71
C GLN A 370 -6.54 12.31 5.29
N PRO A 371 -6.61 13.01 4.14
CA PRO A 371 -7.80 13.76 3.74
C PRO A 371 -8.99 12.87 3.40
N THR A 372 -8.75 11.63 2.98
CA THR A 372 -9.79 10.70 2.57
C THR A 372 -9.49 9.28 2.98
N THR A 373 -10.49 8.40 2.88
CA THR A 373 -10.39 6.95 3.00
C THR A 373 -11.62 6.31 2.35
N GLU A 374 -11.59 5.00 2.13
CA GLU A 374 -12.78 4.19 1.82
C GLU A 374 -12.91 3.08 2.85
N LEU A 375 -14.12 2.91 3.38
CA LEU A 375 -14.48 1.72 4.15
C LEU A 375 -15.30 0.77 3.29
N THR A 376 -14.86 -0.47 3.17
CA THR A 376 -15.68 -1.55 2.62
C THR A 376 -16.32 -2.30 3.76
N VAL A 377 -17.66 -2.26 3.84
CA VAL A 377 -18.43 -2.84 4.92
C VAL A 377 -19.44 -3.86 4.42
N ARG A 378 -19.72 -4.87 5.25
CA ARG A 378 -20.91 -5.71 5.12
C ARG A 378 -21.97 -5.25 6.11
N ILE A 379 -23.22 -5.17 5.66
CA ILE A 379 -24.35 -4.69 6.45
C ILE A 379 -25.18 -5.90 6.90
N HIS A 380 -25.29 -6.07 8.21
CA HIS A 380 -26.11 -7.10 8.83
C HIS A 380 -27.37 -6.45 9.38
N ALA A 381 -28.51 -6.80 8.81
CA ALA A 381 -29.83 -6.33 9.22
C ALA A 381 -30.87 -7.44 9.02
N PRO A 382 -31.84 -7.59 9.93
CA PRO A 382 -32.87 -8.61 9.82
C PRO A 382 -33.84 -8.33 8.65
N ALA A 383 -34.12 -7.06 8.35
CA ALA A 383 -34.95 -6.61 7.24
C ALA A 383 -34.51 -5.22 6.73
N ALA A 384 -34.91 -4.85 5.52
CA ALA A 384 -34.47 -3.60 4.86
C ALA A 384 -35.02 -2.33 5.51
N GLU A 385 -36.17 -2.42 6.19
CA GLU A 385 -36.89 -1.28 6.79
C GLU A 385 -36.66 -1.09 8.29
N GLU A 386 -35.81 -1.91 8.91
CA GLU A 386 -35.55 -1.83 10.36
C GLU A 386 -34.32 -0.96 10.71
N ASP A 387 -34.43 -0.20 11.80
CA ASP A 387 -33.33 0.63 12.34
C ASP A 387 -32.18 -0.17 12.98
N GLY A 388 -32.37 -1.48 13.16
CA GLY A 388 -31.41 -2.41 13.76
C GLY A 388 -30.42 -2.96 12.75
N PHE A 389 -29.23 -2.36 12.66
CA PHE A 389 -28.14 -2.85 11.79
C PHE A 389 -26.81 -2.93 12.54
N THR A 390 -25.93 -3.82 12.04
CA THR A 390 -24.51 -3.90 12.42
C THR A 390 -23.65 -3.84 11.16
N LEU A 391 -22.52 -3.13 11.24
CA LEU A 391 -21.52 -3.09 10.16
C LEU A 391 -20.35 -4.02 10.51
N SER A 392 -19.83 -4.72 9.52
CA SER A 392 -18.58 -5.47 9.63
C SER A 392 -17.57 -4.89 8.67
N ILE A 393 -16.42 -4.45 9.15
CA ILE A 393 -15.36 -3.93 8.29
C ILE A 393 -14.70 -5.10 7.56
N VAL A 394 -14.78 -5.07 6.22
CA VAL A 394 -14.18 -6.07 5.35
C VAL A 394 -12.85 -5.58 4.78
N GLY A 395 -12.79 -4.29 4.43
CA GLY A 395 -11.61 -3.64 3.86
C GLY A 395 -11.55 -2.16 4.19
N VAL A 396 -10.35 -1.59 4.12
CA VAL A 396 -10.09 -0.16 4.30
C VAL A 396 -9.04 0.28 3.28
N SER A 397 -9.36 1.28 2.46
CA SER A 397 -8.41 1.91 1.54
C SER A 397 -8.02 3.28 2.06
N ARG A 398 -6.77 3.66 1.85
CA ARG A 398 -6.19 4.91 2.37
C ARG A 398 -6.67 6.17 1.64
N SER A 399 -7.29 6.02 0.48
CA SER A 399 -7.77 7.12 -0.36
C SER A 399 -9.14 6.81 -0.91
N ALA A 400 -9.94 7.85 -1.13
CA ALA A 400 -11.21 7.73 -1.82
C ALA A 400 -11.04 7.41 -3.31
N GLY A 401 -11.90 6.54 -3.84
CA GLY A 401 -11.94 6.05 -5.20
C GLY A 401 -10.93 4.94 -5.51
N THR A 402 -10.19 4.43 -4.52
CA THR A 402 -9.25 3.32 -4.70
C THR A 402 -9.95 2.05 -5.17
N THR A 403 -11.07 1.69 -4.54
CA THR A 403 -11.79 0.44 -4.86
C THR A 403 -12.79 0.64 -6.01
N THR A 404 -13.54 1.74 -6.02
CA THR A 404 -14.61 1.94 -7.01
C THR A 404 -14.15 2.61 -8.30
N GLY A 405 -13.02 3.33 -8.28
CA GLY A 405 -12.62 4.23 -9.37
C GLY A 405 -12.44 3.53 -10.72
N ARG A 406 -11.89 2.32 -10.70
CA ARG A 406 -11.70 1.50 -11.92
C ARG A 406 -12.98 1.00 -12.57
N PHE A 407 -14.12 1.09 -11.88
CA PHE A 407 -15.41 0.60 -12.37
C PHE A 407 -16.33 1.74 -12.83
N LEU A 408 -15.86 3.00 -12.81
CA LEU A 408 -16.69 4.17 -13.13
C LEU A 408 -17.30 4.09 -14.53
N ASP A 409 -16.63 3.46 -15.48
CA ASP A 409 -17.09 3.25 -16.86
C ASP A 409 -18.24 2.23 -16.98
N LEU A 410 -18.40 1.34 -15.99
CA LEU A 410 -19.49 0.35 -15.93
C LEU A 410 -20.83 0.94 -15.48
N PHE A 411 -20.83 2.10 -14.84
CA PHE A 411 -22.06 2.76 -14.38
C PHE A 411 -22.76 3.50 -15.51
N GLU A 412 -24.08 3.64 -15.39
CA GLU A 412 -24.87 4.53 -16.25
C GLU A 412 -24.32 5.96 -16.22
N ALA A 413 -24.48 6.70 -17.32
CA ALA A 413 -23.86 8.02 -17.48
C ALA A 413 -24.15 8.97 -16.31
N THR A 414 -25.40 9.00 -15.84
CA THR A 414 -25.83 9.85 -14.71
C THR A 414 -25.09 9.52 -13.41
N ASP A 415 -24.98 8.23 -13.07
CA ASP A 415 -24.30 7.78 -11.85
C ASP A 415 -22.78 7.96 -11.97
N ARG A 416 -22.21 7.65 -13.14
CA ARG A 416 -20.79 7.88 -13.45
C ARG A 416 -20.43 9.36 -13.29
N GLU A 417 -21.21 10.28 -13.85
CA GLU A 417 -20.99 11.72 -13.74
C GLU A 417 -21.11 12.20 -12.29
N ARG A 418 -22.12 11.73 -11.55
CA ARG A 418 -22.30 12.06 -10.12
C ARG A 418 -21.11 11.59 -9.29
N MET A 419 -20.64 10.36 -9.50
CA MET A 419 -19.50 9.79 -8.77
C MET A 419 -18.18 10.48 -9.14
N ALA A 420 -17.92 10.70 -10.43
CA ALA A 420 -16.74 11.42 -10.89
C ALA A 420 -16.69 12.85 -10.33
N ALA A 421 -17.82 13.56 -10.36
CA ALA A 421 -17.93 14.89 -9.76
C ALA A 421 -17.66 14.86 -8.25
N THR A 422 -18.17 13.85 -7.54
CA THR A 422 -17.91 13.66 -6.11
C THR A 422 -16.41 13.49 -5.85
N TYR A 423 -15.72 12.59 -6.57
CA TYR A 423 -14.29 12.37 -6.42
C TYR A 423 -13.44 13.59 -6.76
N ALA A 424 -13.79 14.32 -7.82
CA ALA A 424 -13.10 15.53 -8.24
C ALA A 424 -13.25 16.70 -7.24
N GLN A 425 -14.39 16.77 -6.55
CA GLN A 425 -14.71 17.85 -5.59
C GLN A 425 -14.21 17.58 -4.17
N ILE A 426 -13.74 16.37 -3.87
CA ILE A 426 -13.11 16.06 -2.58
C ILE A 426 -11.99 17.08 -2.31
N PRO A 427 -11.99 17.77 -1.15
CA PRO A 427 -10.97 18.75 -0.86
C PRO A 427 -9.58 18.09 -0.75
N PRO A 428 -8.52 18.74 -1.27
CA PRO A 428 -7.17 18.35 -0.92
C PRO A 428 -6.95 18.47 0.58
N ALA A 429 -5.89 17.88 1.10
CA ALA A 429 -5.50 18.10 2.47
C ALA A 429 -4.84 19.46 2.70
N HIS A 430 -4.29 20.13 1.69
CA HIS A 430 -3.86 21.52 1.78
C HIS A 430 -4.71 22.44 0.90
N GLU A 431 -5.13 23.56 1.45
CA GLU A 431 -5.85 24.60 0.71
C GLU A 431 -5.04 25.05 -0.51
N GLY A 432 -5.69 25.07 -1.67
CA GLY A 432 -5.06 25.48 -2.93
C GLY A 432 -4.11 24.44 -3.57
N ALA A 433 -3.97 23.22 -3.01
CA ALA A 433 -3.13 22.19 -3.62
C ALA A 433 -3.67 21.70 -4.99
N LEU A 434 -2.75 21.40 -5.90
CA LEU A 434 -3.02 20.68 -7.14
C LEU A 434 -3.24 19.20 -6.82
N ARG A 435 -4.26 18.57 -7.42
CA ARG A 435 -4.58 17.15 -7.18
C ARG A 435 -4.53 16.34 -8.47
N PRO A 436 -3.34 16.10 -9.05
CA PRO A 436 -3.25 15.34 -10.29
C PRO A 436 -3.64 13.88 -10.07
N GLN A 437 -4.44 13.33 -10.99
CA GLN A 437 -4.60 11.88 -11.11
C GLN A 437 -3.32 11.28 -11.69
N ILE A 438 -2.88 10.17 -11.14
CA ILE A 438 -1.73 9.43 -11.62
C ILE A 438 -2.15 8.50 -12.74
N SER A 439 -1.44 8.60 -13.88
CA SER A 439 -1.43 7.59 -14.95
C SER A 439 0.00 7.07 -15.03
N ALA A 440 0.20 5.77 -14.88
CA ALA A 440 1.54 5.21 -14.78
C ALA A 440 1.66 3.84 -15.44
N ALA A 441 2.78 3.64 -16.13
CA ALA A 441 3.19 2.32 -16.59
C ALA A 441 3.47 1.41 -15.39
N LEU A 442 3.03 0.16 -15.48
CA LEU A 442 3.19 -0.84 -14.43
C LEU A 442 4.35 -1.80 -14.73
N PRO A 443 5.01 -2.35 -13.70
CA PRO A 443 6.06 -3.34 -13.91
C PRO A 443 5.58 -4.68 -14.50
N TYR A 444 4.27 -4.99 -14.40
CA TYR A 444 3.71 -6.28 -14.80
C TYR A 444 2.42 -6.11 -15.60
N ALA A 445 2.31 -6.78 -16.75
CA ALA A 445 1.14 -6.75 -17.62
C ALA A 445 -0.14 -7.24 -16.91
N ALA A 446 -0.04 -8.27 -16.07
CA ALA A 446 -1.19 -8.79 -15.31
C ALA A 446 -1.82 -7.75 -14.36
N THR A 447 -1.05 -6.74 -13.94
CA THR A 447 -1.54 -5.67 -13.05
C THR A 447 -2.33 -4.60 -13.82
N GLU A 448 -2.22 -4.53 -15.16
CA GLU A 448 -2.92 -3.52 -15.96
C GLU A 448 -4.45 -3.56 -15.77
N ASN A 449 -5.00 -4.78 -15.64
CA ASN A 449 -6.43 -5.01 -15.36
C ASN A 449 -6.90 -4.41 -14.02
N VAL A 450 -5.97 -4.10 -13.12
CA VAL A 450 -6.27 -3.46 -11.83
C VAL A 450 -6.07 -1.95 -11.91
N ALA A 451 -5.12 -1.46 -12.71
CA ALA A 451 -4.74 -0.05 -12.73
C ALA A 451 -5.62 0.86 -13.58
N ARG A 452 -6.28 0.32 -14.60
CA ARG A 452 -7.11 1.08 -15.54
C ARG A 452 -8.25 1.78 -14.80
N SER A 453 -8.33 3.10 -14.97
CA SER A 453 -9.39 3.93 -14.39
C SER A 453 -9.67 5.11 -15.32
N PRO A 454 -10.93 5.57 -15.45
CA PRO A 454 -11.24 6.77 -16.22
C PRO A 454 -10.53 8.02 -15.68
N GLU A 455 -10.25 8.99 -16.56
CA GLU A 455 -9.72 10.31 -16.17
C GLU A 455 -10.84 11.10 -15.46
N VAL A 456 -10.70 11.33 -14.15
CA VAL A 456 -11.68 12.03 -13.30
C VAL A 456 -11.15 13.40 -12.87
N MET A 457 -9.85 13.51 -12.58
CA MET A 457 -9.26 14.78 -12.15
C MET A 457 -8.97 15.70 -13.33
N ARG A 458 -9.02 17.01 -13.08
CA ARG A 458 -8.66 18.04 -14.07
C ARG A 458 -7.19 17.99 -14.47
N GLN A 459 -6.30 17.67 -13.52
CA GLN A 459 -4.88 17.50 -13.78
C GLN A 459 -4.50 16.03 -13.82
N VAL A 460 -3.52 15.69 -14.65
CA VAL A 460 -2.92 14.34 -14.69
C VAL A 460 -1.40 14.44 -14.63
N LEU A 461 -0.79 13.56 -13.83
CA LEU A 461 0.65 13.31 -13.77
C LEU A 461 0.93 11.94 -14.41
N ARG A 462 1.61 11.94 -15.56
CA ARG A 462 1.99 10.73 -16.30
C ARG A 462 3.38 10.26 -15.88
N LEU A 463 3.53 8.96 -15.59
CA LEU A 463 4.79 8.37 -15.13
C LEU A 463 5.14 7.14 -15.98
N GLY A 464 6.25 7.20 -16.71
CA GLY A 464 6.69 6.09 -17.57
C GLY A 464 5.83 5.87 -18.83
N GLU A 465 5.02 6.85 -19.20
CA GLU A 465 4.17 6.85 -20.38
C GLU A 465 4.53 8.03 -21.31
N PHE A 466 4.05 8.00 -22.56
CA PHE A 466 4.15 9.14 -23.45
C PHE A 466 3.38 10.34 -22.88
N ASP A 467 4.04 11.50 -22.83
CA ASP A 467 3.49 12.75 -22.33
C ASP A 467 3.47 13.81 -23.44
N ASP A 468 2.28 14.14 -23.93
CA ASP A 468 2.09 15.26 -24.85
C ASP A 468 2.14 16.58 -24.07
N ARG A 469 3.33 17.18 -24.02
CA ARG A 469 3.60 18.44 -23.32
C ARG A 469 2.79 19.63 -23.85
N SER A 470 2.09 19.51 -24.99
CA SER A 470 1.21 20.55 -25.52
C SER A 470 -0.22 20.48 -24.97
N ALA A 471 -0.60 19.37 -24.33
CA ALA A 471 -1.93 19.18 -23.79
C ALA A 471 -2.17 20.00 -22.50
N THR A 472 -3.31 20.68 -22.41
CA THR A 472 -3.71 21.41 -21.20
C THR A 472 -4.06 20.46 -20.05
N GLY A 473 -3.85 20.89 -18.80
CA GLY A 473 -4.18 20.07 -17.62
C GLY A 473 -3.16 18.98 -17.30
N ARG A 474 -1.91 19.12 -17.74
CA ARG A 474 -0.83 18.16 -17.46
C ARG A 474 0.19 18.78 -16.51
N ILE A 475 0.69 17.97 -15.57
CA ILE A 475 1.81 18.33 -14.71
C ILE A 475 2.97 17.40 -15.08
N ALA A 476 4.08 17.97 -15.53
CA ALA A 476 5.27 17.20 -15.86
C ALA A 476 5.98 16.73 -14.59
N VAL A 477 6.56 15.53 -14.61
CA VAL A 477 7.35 15.01 -13.48
C VAL A 477 8.56 15.90 -13.17
N ASP A 478 9.15 16.54 -14.18
CA ASP A 478 10.26 17.49 -14.05
C ASP A 478 9.86 18.79 -13.33
N ASP A 479 8.55 19.10 -13.29
CA ASP A 479 8.01 20.26 -12.59
C ASP A 479 7.76 19.99 -11.09
N ILE A 480 7.95 18.74 -10.63
CA ILE A 480 7.72 18.39 -9.23
C ILE A 480 9.03 18.49 -8.45
N ALA A 481 8.99 19.16 -7.30
CA ALA A 481 10.02 19.14 -6.29
C ALA A 481 9.51 18.56 -4.97
N VAL A 482 10.42 17.95 -4.22
CA VAL A 482 10.21 17.51 -2.83
C VAL A 482 10.74 18.59 -1.89
N THR A 483 9.98 18.90 -0.86
CA THR A 483 10.42 19.75 0.25
C THR A 483 9.93 19.21 1.58
N ALA A 484 10.45 19.72 2.68
CA ALA A 484 10.08 19.27 4.01
C ALA A 484 10.24 20.37 5.05
N ASP A 485 9.44 20.33 6.11
CA ASP A 485 9.71 21.04 7.37
C ASP A 485 10.08 20.04 8.46
N ALA A 486 10.11 20.49 9.72
CA ALA A 486 10.45 19.64 10.86
C ALA A 486 9.47 18.47 11.06
N ASP A 487 8.25 18.54 10.51
CA ASP A 487 7.17 17.61 10.77
C ASP A 487 6.78 16.78 9.55
N ARG A 488 6.94 17.29 8.33
CA ARG A 488 6.32 16.71 7.12
C ARG A 488 7.15 16.86 5.86
N VAL A 489 6.81 16.01 4.89
CA VAL A 489 7.26 16.07 3.49
C VAL A 489 6.13 16.59 2.62
N TYR A 490 6.48 17.39 1.61
CA TYR A 490 5.58 18.01 0.64
C TYR A 490 6.08 17.76 -0.78
N LEU A 491 5.15 17.74 -1.73
CA LEU A 491 5.45 17.89 -3.15
C LEU A 491 4.95 19.27 -3.60
N VAL A 492 5.71 19.93 -4.47
CA VAL A 492 5.44 21.29 -4.95
C VAL A 492 5.63 21.34 -6.46
N SER A 493 4.74 22.04 -7.17
CA SER A 493 4.95 22.40 -8.58
C SER A 493 5.89 23.61 -8.61
N LEU A 494 7.02 23.46 -9.30
CA LEU A 494 8.03 24.51 -9.44
C LEU A 494 7.49 25.69 -10.26
N SER A 495 6.71 25.42 -11.30
CA SER A 495 6.12 26.45 -12.16
C SER A 495 4.95 27.20 -11.53
N GLU A 496 4.09 26.51 -10.77
CA GLU A 496 2.92 27.13 -10.12
C GLU A 496 3.20 27.61 -8.68
N GLY A 497 4.26 27.14 -8.03
CA GLY A 497 4.55 27.43 -6.61
C GLY A 497 3.58 26.76 -5.62
N ARG A 498 2.78 25.80 -6.08
CA ARG A 498 1.66 25.24 -5.30
C ARG A 498 1.96 23.82 -4.79
N PRO A 499 1.43 23.43 -3.62
CA PRO A 499 1.49 22.04 -3.18
C PRO A 499 0.84 21.11 -4.20
N VAL A 500 1.37 19.89 -4.33
CA VAL A 500 0.85 18.85 -5.22
C VAL A 500 0.50 17.62 -4.38
N GLU A 501 -0.74 17.14 -4.50
CA GLU A 501 -1.25 15.98 -3.77
C GLU A 501 -1.85 14.96 -4.75
N PRO A 502 -1.01 14.06 -5.30
CA PRO A 502 -1.44 13.10 -6.31
C PRO A 502 -2.46 12.08 -5.78
N VAL A 503 -3.31 11.59 -6.68
CA VAL A 503 -4.31 10.56 -6.39
C VAL A 503 -4.31 9.43 -7.41
N ALA A 504 -4.76 8.24 -7.01
CA ALA A 504 -4.98 7.09 -7.88
C ALA A 504 -6.37 6.50 -7.63
N PHE A 505 -7.08 6.18 -8.70
CA PHE A 505 -8.45 5.64 -8.68
C PHE A 505 -8.48 4.14 -8.99
N ASN A 506 -7.50 3.42 -8.45
CA ASN A 506 -7.33 1.99 -8.59
C ASN A 506 -6.71 1.37 -7.34
N ALA A 507 -6.82 0.05 -7.23
CA ALA A 507 -6.38 -0.74 -6.08
C ALA A 507 -5.09 -1.53 -6.37
N VAL A 508 -4.17 -0.96 -7.16
CA VAL A 508 -2.86 -1.59 -7.39
C VAL A 508 -2.10 -1.64 -6.06
N GLU A 509 -1.65 -2.84 -5.68
CA GLU A 509 -0.89 -3.04 -4.44
C GLU A 509 0.47 -2.30 -4.55
N PRO A 510 0.75 -1.36 -3.63
CA PRO A 510 1.85 -0.41 -3.80
C PRO A 510 3.25 -1.01 -3.58
N VAL A 511 3.40 -2.09 -2.80
CA VAL A 511 4.72 -2.59 -2.40
C VAL A 511 5.38 -3.42 -3.49
N HIS A 512 4.62 -4.30 -4.13
CA HIS A 512 5.12 -5.31 -5.05
C HIS A 512 4.72 -5.05 -6.50
N HIS A 513 3.58 -4.39 -6.74
CA HIS A 513 3.01 -4.27 -8.09
C HIS A 513 3.04 -2.85 -8.66
N MET A 514 3.56 -1.87 -7.92
CA MET A 514 3.65 -0.48 -8.33
C MET A 514 5.10 -0.04 -8.50
N HIS A 515 5.37 0.80 -9.50
CA HIS A 515 6.69 1.39 -9.69
C HIS A 515 7.07 2.29 -8.48
N PRO A 516 8.31 2.25 -7.97
CA PRO A 516 8.75 3.03 -6.80
C PRO A 516 8.46 4.54 -6.88
N LEU A 517 8.65 5.15 -8.06
CA LEU A 517 8.32 6.56 -8.29
C LEU A 517 6.83 6.86 -8.07
N THR A 518 5.95 6.04 -8.64
CA THR A 518 4.50 6.15 -8.51
C THR A 518 4.08 6.03 -7.05
N ARG A 519 4.62 5.04 -6.34
CA ARG A 519 4.41 4.88 -4.89
C ARG A 519 4.91 6.09 -4.10
N PHE A 520 6.11 6.60 -4.42
CA PHE A 520 6.70 7.74 -3.73
C PHE A 520 5.81 8.98 -3.82
N VAL A 521 5.33 9.33 -5.01
CA VAL A 521 4.51 10.54 -5.18
C VAL A 521 3.12 10.43 -4.54
N LEU A 522 2.56 9.21 -4.45
CA LEU A 522 1.29 8.95 -3.74
C LEU A 522 1.46 8.98 -2.22
N GLU A 523 2.59 8.52 -1.69
CA GLU A 523 2.85 8.43 -0.25
C GLU A 523 3.45 9.71 0.37
N ALA A 524 4.30 10.45 -0.36
CA ALA A 524 5.14 11.51 0.21
C ALA A 524 4.39 12.56 1.04
N THR A 525 3.29 13.11 0.51
CA THR A 525 2.49 14.14 1.20
C THR A 525 1.64 13.60 2.34
N ASN A 526 1.50 12.28 2.42
CA ASN A 526 0.73 11.56 3.42
C ASN A 526 1.60 10.80 4.43
N ALA A 527 2.93 10.81 4.25
CA ALA A 527 3.91 10.06 5.03
C ALA A 527 3.98 10.45 6.51
N ALA A 528 3.55 11.66 6.87
CA ALA A 528 3.48 12.14 8.24
C ALA A 528 2.04 12.23 8.78
N ARG A 529 1.06 11.75 8.00
CA ARG A 529 -0.37 11.84 8.34
C ARG A 529 -0.89 10.49 8.80
N THR A 530 -1.75 10.50 9.80
CA THR A 530 -2.39 9.29 10.32
C THR A 530 -3.37 8.75 9.27
N PRO A 531 -3.14 7.53 8.74
CA PRO A 531 -4.07 6.91 7.81
C PRO A 531 -5.28 6.32 8.54
N CYS A 532 -6.37 6.12 7.81
CA CYS A 532 -7.38 5.15 8.20
C CYS A 532 -6.96 3.78 7.65
N VAL A 533 -6.83 2.78 8.52
CA VAL A 533 -6.40 1.42 8.18
C VAL A 533 -7.25 0.40 8.93
N VAL A 534 -7.27 -0.84 8.45
CA VAL A 534 -7.84 -1.97 9.19
C VAL A 534 -7.21 -2.06 10.59
N PHE A 535 -7.98 -2.53 11.57
CA PHE A 535 -7.49 -2.65 12.94
C PHE A 535 -6.30 -3.61 13.02
N ASP A 536 -5.18 -3.11 13.56
CA ASP A 536 -3.95 -3.87 13.75
C ASP A 536 -3.79 -4.34 15.20
N TRP A 537 -3.78 -5.66 15.38
CA TRP A 537 -3.54 -6.34 16.67
C TRP A 537 -2.08 -6.26 17.15
N GLY A 538 -1.16 -5.75 16.32
CA GLY A 538 0.25 -5.59 16.67
C GLY A 538 0.88 -6.93 17.08
N ALA A 539 1.63 -6.94 18.17
CA ALA A 539 2.26 -8.17 18.67
C ALA A 539 1.25 -9.30 19.02
N ALA A 540 -0.02 -8.97 19.28
CA ALA A 540 -1.05 -9.97 19.57
C ALA A 540 -1.52 -10.73 18.30
N ALA A 541 -1.20 -10.25 17.10
CA ALA A 541 -1.58 -10.90 15.84
C ALA A 541 -1.07 -12.35 15.70
N GLY A 542 -0.04 -12.74 16.48
CA GLY A 542 0.46 -14.12 16.54
C GLY A 542 -0.30 -15.08 17.45
N LEU A 543 -1.30 -14.62 18.21
CA LEU A 543 -2.05 -15.47 19.13
C LEU A 543 -3.00 -16.45 18.39
N PRO A 544 -3.15 -17.71 18.84
CA PRO A 544 -4.06 -18.68 18.20
C PRO A 544 -5.52 -18.22 18.15
N PHE A 545 -5.94 -17.40 19.10
CA PHE A 545 -7.28 -16.82 19.15
C PHE A 545 -7.20 -15.30 19.36
N LEU A 546 -8.04 -14.57 18.64
CA LEU A 546 -8.32 -13.16 18.83
C LEU A 546 -9.83 -12.93 18.89
N PRO A 547 -10.34 -12.18 19.88
CA PRO A 547 -11.76 -11.85 19.94
C PRO A 547 -12.13 -10.86 18.83
N ALA A 548 -13.41 -10.79 18.48
CA ALA A 548 -13.95 -9.69 17.71
C ALA A 548 -13.85 -8.40 18.53
N LEU A 549 -13.56 -7.29 17.85
CA LEU A 549 -13.62 -5.94 18.44
C LEU A 549 -14.79 -5.20 17.84
N ARG A 550 -15.72 -4.78 18.70
CA ARG A 550 -16.89 -3.99 18.30
C ARG A 550 -16.85 -2.62 18.96
N TYR A 551 -17.10 -1.58 18.17
CA TYR A 551 -17.32 -0.22 18.67
C TYR A 551 -18.66 0.28 18.12
N GLY A 552 -19.56 0.71 19.01
CA GLY A 552 -20.93 1.04 18.62
C GLY A 552 -21.63 -0.13 17.93
N ARG A 553 -22.06 0.09 16.68
CA ARG A 553 -22.71 -0.91 15.83
C ARG A 553 -21.74 -1.51 14.80
N THR A 554 -20.42 -1.30 14.97
CA THR A 554 -19.42 -1.73 13.97
C THR A 554 -18.42 -2.71 14.56
N VAL A 555 -18.33 -3.90 13.95
CA VAL A 555 -17.25 -4.85 14.16
C VAL A 555 -16.02 -4.35 13.39
N LEU A 556 -15.05 -3.79 14.12
CA LEU A 556 -13.80 -3.25 13.59
C LEU A 556 -12.82 -4.36 13.18
N SER A 557 -12.85 -5.49 13.90
CA SER A 557 -12.03 -6.66 13.65
C SER A 557 -12.85 -7.90 13.99
N PRO A 558 -13.03 -8.88 13.08
CA PRO A 558 -13.75 -10.12 13.40
C PRO A 558 -12.92 -11.02 14.32
N ALA A 559 -13.59 -11.90 15.07
CA ALA A 559 -12.92 -12.95 15.83
C ALA A 559 -12.11 -13.84 14.88
N ARG A 560 -10.95 -14.31 15.32
CA ARG A 560 -10.03 -15.13 14.51
C ARG A 560 -9.49 -16.29 15.32
N TRP A 561 -9.43 -17.45 14.68
CA TRP A 561 -8.76 -18.66 15.15
C TRP A 561 -7.68 -19.07 14.15
N ILE A 562 -6.56 -19.57 14.66
CA ILE A 562 -5.53 -20.26 13.89
C ILE A 562 -5.59 -21.73 14.30
N LEU A 563 -5.80 -22.61 13.32
CA LEU A 563 -5.80 -24.06 13.50
C LEU A 563 -4.59 -24.63 12.77
N HIS A 564 -3.82 -25.48 13.44
CA HIS A 564 -2.65 -26.14 12.88
C HIS A 564 -2.95 -27.61 12.57
N ALA A 565 -2.32 -28.13 11.52
CA ALA A 565 -2.56 -29.50 11.06
C ALA A 565 -2.10 -30.56 12.06
N ASP A 566 -1.12 -30.26 12.91
CA ASP A 566 -0.61 -31.16 13.96
C ASP A 566 -1.56 -31.28 15.17
N GLU A 567 -2.56 -30.40 15.26
CA GLU A 567 -3.64 -30.48 16.25
C GLU A 567 -4.75 -31.47 15.85
N LEU A 568 -4.70 -32.01 14.62
CA LEU A 568 -5.69 -32.93 14.05
C LEU A 568 -5.04 -34.22 13.51
N PRO A 569 -5.82 -35.30 13.34
CA PRO A 569 -5.33 -36.53 12.73
C PRO A 569 -4.81 -36.31 11.30
N PRO A 570 -3.80 -37.08 10.84
CA PRO A 570 -3.19 -36.90 9.52
C PRO A 570 -4.16 -37.23 8.36
N ALA A 571 -3.79 -36.84 7.14
CA ALA A 571 -4.58 -37.06 5.92
C ALA A 571 -5.02 -38.52 5.70
N ALA A 572 -4.23 -39.50 6.14
CA ALA A 572 -4.55 -40.93 6.02
C ALA A 572 -5.57 -41.44 7.08
N ALA A 573 -5.88 -40.64 8.10
CA ALA A 573 -6.80 -41.04 9.17
C ALA A 573 -8.25 -41.18 8.65
N PRO A 574 -9.04 -42.12 9.19
CA PRO A 574 -10.47 -42.22 8.89
C PRO A 574 -11.22 -40.91 9.19
N TRP A 575 -12.25 -40.61 8.38
CA TRP A 575 -13.06 -39.39 8.54
C TRP A 575 -13.71 -39.25 9.92
N THR A 576 -14.18 -40.35 10.52
CA THR A 576 -14.78 -40.34 11.85
C THR A 576 -13.79 -39.86 12.92
N GLN A 577 -12.57 -40.36 12.90
CA GLN A 577 -11.51 -39.93 13.82
C GLN A 577 -11.17 -38.45 13.63
N TRP A 578 -11.15 -37.98 12.38
CA TRP A 578 -10.86 -36.60 12.06
C TRP A 578 -11.98 -35.64 12.50
N ASP A 579 -13.24 -36.01 12.23
CA ASP A 579 -14.43 -35.24 12.63
C ASP A 579 -14.56 -35.16 14.16
N ASP A 580 -14.31 -36.26 14.89
CA ASP A 580 -14.31 -36.29 16.36
C ASP A 580 -13.23 -35.36 16.94
N ALA A 581 -12.02 -35.39 16.36
CA ALA A 581 -10.93 -34.51 16.78
C ALA A 581 -11.23 -33.05 16.49
N LEU A 582 -11.78 -32.73 15.30
CA LEU A 582 -12.20 -31.37 14.97
C LEU A 582 -13.30 -30.89 15.93
N ALA A 583 -14.31 -31.71 16.23
CA ALA A 583 -15.36 -31.37 17.17
C ALA A 583 -14.81 -31.08 18.58
N ALA A 584 -13.85 -31.88 19.05
CA ALA A 584 -13.18 -31.65 20.32
C ALA A 584 -12.37 -30.33 20.32
N ARG A 585 -11.58 -30.07 19.28
CA ARG A 585 -10.82 -28.81 19.15
C ARG A 585 -11.74 -27.60 19.06
N ARG A 586 -12.87 -27.73 18.35
CA ARG A 586 -13.89 -26.68 18.27
C ARG A 586 -14.49 -26.35 19.63
N ALA A 587 -14.85 -27.36 20.41
CA ALA A 587 -15.40 -27.18 21.75
C ALA A 587 -14.39 -26.53 22.70
N GLU A 588 -13.12 -26.91 22.62
CA GLU A 588 -12.04 -26.34 23.44
C GLU A 588 -11.74 -24.87 23.08
N ALA A 589 -11.67 -24.56 21.78
CA ALA A 589 -11.30 -23.22 21.29
C ALA A 589 -12.50 -22.26 21.13
N GLY A 590 -13.73 -22.73 21.35
CA GLY A 590 -14.94 -21.95 21.11
C GLY A 590 -15.18 -21.62 19.64
N LEU A 591 -14.72 -22.46 18.70
CA LEU A 591 -14.82 -22.20 17.27
C LEU A 591 -16.25 -22.48 16.75
N PRO A 592 -16.98 -21.46 16.22
CA PRO A 592 -18.34 -21.63 15.69
C PRO A 592 -18.38 -22.54 14.44
N ASP A 593 -19.59 -22.97 14.06
CA ASP A 593 -19.81 -23.70 12.80
C ASP A 593 -19.58 -22.79 11.58
N ASP A 594 -20.12 -21.58 11.62
CA ASP A 594 -20.02 -20.60 10.53
C ASP A 594 -18.72 -19.79 10.62
N VAL A 595 -17.78 -20.10 9.74
CA VAL A 595 -16.47 -19.44 9.66
C VAL A 595 -16.11 -19.08 8.23
N ALA A 596 -15.21 -18.13 8.06
CA ALA A 596 -14.54 -17.88 6.79
C ALA A 596 -13.09 -18.37 6.87
N LEU A 597 -12.73 -19.29 5.98
CA LEU A 597 -11.36 -19.77 5.82
C LEU A 597 -10.57 -18.84 4.89
N GLY A 598 -9.40 -18.40 5.33
CA GLY A 598 -8.45 -17.64 4.52
C GLY A 598 -8.08 -16.29 5.11
N GLU A 599 -7.38 -15.49 4.31
CA GLU A 599 -6.85 -14.18 4.70
C GLU A 599 -7.11 -13.14 3.61
N GLY A 600 -7.03 -11.85 3.99
CA GLY A 600 -7.21 -10.75 3.04
C GLY A 600 -8.57 -10.79 2.36
N ASP A 601 -8.55 -10.73 1.03
CA ASP A 601 -9.68 -10.82 0.09
C ASP A 601 -9.99 -12.27 -0.33
N GLN A 602 -9.12 -13.24 -0.05
CA GLN A 602 -9.31 -14.65 -0.39
C GLN A 602 -9.97 -15.41 0.76
N ARG A 603 -11.30 -15.30 0.87
CA ARG A 603 -12.09 -15.94 1.92
C ARG A 603 -13.11 -16.91 1.36
N VAL A 604 -13.15 -18.11 1.94
CA VAL A 604 -14.15 -19.13 1.63
C VAL A 604 -15.07 -19.30 2.83
N PRO A 605 -16.36 -18.98 2.72
CA PRO A 605 -17.33 -19.29 3.78
C PRO A 605 -17.44 -20.81 3.94
N LEU A 606 -17.36 -21.28 5.17
CA LEU A 606 -17.53 -22.67 5.55
C LEU A 606 -18.56 -22.74 6.68
N ASP A 607 -19.53 -23.63 6.50
CA ASP A 607 -20.32 -24.20 7.58
C ASP A 607 -19.67 -25.52 7.98
N LEU A 608 -19.04 -25.58 9.16
CA LEU A 608 -18.36 -26.79 9.64
C LEU A 608 -19.31 -27.93 10.03
N ALA A 609 -20.63 -27.69 10.09
CA ALA A 609 -21.62 -28.76 10.21
C ALA A 609 -21.76 -29.56 8.89
N GLU A 610 -21.47 -28.94 7.75
CA GLU A 610 -21.55 -29.55 6.42
C GLU A 610 -20.30 -30.40 6.11
N PRO A 611 -20.43 -31.73 5.87
CA PRO A 611 -19.30 -32.60 5.56
C PRO A 611 -18.44 -32.12 4.37
N ALA A 612 -19.07 -31.57 3.32
CA ALA A 612 -18.33 -31.07 2.16
C ALA A 612 -17.40 -29.90 2.52
N HIS A 613 -17.81 -29.02 3.43
CA HIS A 613 -17.00 -27.89 3.88
C HIS A 613 -15.86 -28.34 4.81
N ARG A 614 -16.10 -29.34 5.67
CA ARG A 614 -15.02 -29.97 6.45
C ARG A 614 -13.96 -30.60 5.55
N ALA A 615 -14.36 -31.18 4.42
CA ALA A 615 -13.42 -31.69 3.42
C ALA A 615 -12.53 -30.60 2.81
N LEU A 616 -13.07 -29.41 2.57
CA LEU A 616 -12.28 -28.26 2.12
C LEU A 616 -11.28 -27.82 3.19
N LEU A 617 -11.69 -27.74 4.45
CA LEU A 617 -10.80 -27.38 5.57
C LEU A 617 -9.66 -28.39 5.72
N ARG A 618 -9.97 -29.69 5.72
CA ARG A 618 -8.96 -30.75 5.80
C ARG A 618 -7.97 -30.65 4.65
N THR A 619 -8.46 -30.53 3.42
CA THR A 619 -7.62 -30.38 2.21
C THR A 619 -6.73 -29.14 2.29
N HIS A 620 -7.23 -28.04 2.85
CA HIS A 620 -6.44 -26.82 3.06
C HIS A 620 -5.30 -27.07 4.07
N LEU A 621 -5.61 -27.66 5.22
CA LEU A 621 -4.62 -27.99 6.26
C LEU A 621 -3.55 -28.96 5.74
N ASP A 622 -3.93 -29.98 4.97
CA ASP A 622 -2.98 -30.90 4.35
C ASP A 622 -2.00 -30.20 3.39
N ARG A 623 -2.44 -29.12 2.74
CA ARG A 623 -1.63 -28.34 1.78
C ARG A 623 -0.79 -27.23 2.43
N LYS A 624 -1.30 -26.60 3.48
CA LYS A 624 -0.75 -25.34 4.04
C LYS A 624 -0.33 -25.43 5.51
N SER A 625 -0.56 -26.57 6.17
CA SER A 625 -0.32 -26.87 7.59
C SER A 625 -0.97 -25.95 8.62
N THR A 626 -1.55 -24.82 8.20
CA THR A 626 -2.23 -23.85 9.06
C THR A 626 -3.46 -23.31 8.33
N ALA A 627 -4.56 -23.16 9.06
CA ALA A 627 -5.80 -22.55 8.58
C ALA A 627 -6.15 -21.35 9.46
N VAL A 628 -6.38 -20.20 8.82
CA VAL A 628 -6.88 -19.00 9.50
C VAL A 628 -8.39 -18.93 9.30
N LEU A 629 -9.13 -19.02 10.40
CA LEU A 629 -10.58 -19.03 10.44
C LEU A 629 -11.07 -17.74 11.09
N ARG A 630 -12.04 -17.07 10.47
CA ARG A 630 -12.65 -15.86 11.02
C ARG A 630 -14.12 -16.09 11.29
N GLY A 631 -14.60 -15.57 12.42
CA GLY A 631 -16.02 -15.65 12.77
C GLY A 631 -16.83 -14.92 11.72
N SER A 632 -17.83 -15.60 11.16
CA SER A 632 -18.84 -14.93 10.36
C SER A 632 -19.84 -14.27 11.31
N PRO A 633 -20.16 -12.98 11.17
CA PRO A 633 -21.34 -12.44 11.82
C PRO A 633 -22.53 -13.18 11.21
N GLY A 634 -23.12 -14.11 11.98
CA GLY A 634 -24.12 -15.06 11.52
C GLY A 634 -25.22 -14.43 10.65
N SER A 635 -25.74 -15.20 9.69
CA SER A 635 -26.84 -14.78 8.81
C SER A 635 -28.06 -14.38 9.65
N PRO A 636 -28.77 -13.28 9.28
CA PRO A 636 -29.49 -13.23 8.02
C PRO A 636 -28.95 -12.12 7.11
N VAL A 637 -28.46 -12.48 5.92
CA VAL A 637 -28.37 -11.53 4.79
C VAL A 637 -29.76 -11.31 4.17
N ALA A 638 -30.82 -11.36 4.99
CA ALA A 638 -32.21 -11.42 4.54
C ALA A 638 -32.65 -10.13 3.83
N TRP A 639 -32.10 -8.98 4.22
CA TRP A 639 -32.53 -7.67 3.73
C TRP A 639 -32.24 -7.41 2.24
N MET A 640 -31.39 -8.22 1.60
CA MET A 640 -31.18 -8.22 0.13
C MET A 640 -31.50 -9.59 -0.48
N ASN A 641 -32.65 -10.16 -0.14
CA ASN A 641 -33.11 -11.45 -0.66
C ASN A 641 -32.10 -12.59 -0.44
N GLY A 642 -31.31 -12.51 0.62
CA GLY A 642 -30.26 -13.49 0.93
C GLY A 642 -28.92 -13.26 0.22
N HIS A 643 -28.77 -12.22 -0.60
CA HIS A 643 -27.53 -11.98 -1.34
C HIS A 643 -26.42 -11.38 -0.46
N VAL A 644 -25.26 -12.03 -0.50
CA VAL A 644 -24.02 -11.52 0.10
C VAL A 644 -23.57 -10.26 -0.65
N HIS A 645 -23.11 -9.26 0.10
CA HIS A 645 -22.75 -7.96 -0.45
C HIS A 645 -21.62 -7.31 0.34
N GLU A 646 -21.03 -6.31 -0.29
CA GLU A 646 -20.08 -5.37 0.30
C GLU A 646 -20.37 -3.98 -0.24
N VAL A 647 -20.38 -2.98 0.64
CA VAL A 647 -20.63 -1.58 0.30
C VAL A 647 -19.36 -0.80 0.55
N VAL A 648 -18.86 -0.11 -0.48
CA VAL A 648 -17.71 0.79 -0.37
C VAL A 648 -18.21 2.21 -0.09
N ILE A 649 -17.78 2.79 1.02
CA ILE A 649 -18.19 4.11 1.50
C ILE A 649 -16.97 5.03 1.51
N PRO A 650 -16.82 5.92 0.50
CA PRO A 650 -15.80 6.96 0.52
C PRO A 650 -16.08 8.00 1.61
N LEU A 651 -15.05 8.39 2.34
CA LEU A 651 -15.10 9.37 3.41
C LEU A 651 -14.02 10.43 3.21
N ALA A 652 -14.33 11.67 3.60
CA ALA A 652 -13.40 12.79 3.54
C ALA A 652 -13.35 13.54 4.88
N ALA A 653 -12.21 14.16 5.18
CA ALA A 653 -12.06 15.01 6.36
C ALA A 653 -12.72 16.39 6.14
N ASP A 654 -13.33 16.93 7.20
CA ASP A 654 -14.17 18.13 7.12
C ASP A 654 -13.45 19.43 6.71
N ARG A 655 -12.11 19.52 6.88
CA ARG A 655 -11.35 20.75 6.57
C ARG A 655 -9.95 20.49 6.05
N PRO A 656 -9.54 21.14 4.93
CA PRO A 656 -8.14 21.20 4.53
C PRO A 656 -7.32 21.98 5.55
N LEU A 657 -6.03 21.68 5.62
CA LEU A 657 -5.04 22.45 6.35
C LEU A 657 -4.59 23.65 5.50
N PRO A 658 -4.22 24.78 6.11
CA PRO A 658 -3.62 25.88 5.37
C PRO A 658 -2.30 25.43 4.75
N ALA A 659 -2.04 25.83 3.50
CA ALA A 659 -0.74 25.62 2.88
C ALA A 659 0.34 26.42 3.65
N PRO A 660 1.54 25.84 3.88
CA PRO A 660 2.64 26.58 4.48
C PRO A 660 3.03 27.79 3.61
N ARG A 661 3.04 28.98 4.20
CA ARG A 661 3.34 30.25 3.50
C ARG A 661 4.77 30.32 2.94
N TRP A 662 5.67 29.48 3.44
CA TRP A 662 7.08 29.46 3.01
C TRP A 662 7.32 28.63 1.74
N LEU A 663 6.28 27.99 1.17
CA LEU A 663 6.41 27.23 -0.07
C LEU A 663 6.69 28.15 -1.27
N ASP A 664 6.23 29.40 -1.22
CA ASP A 664 6.48 30.40 -2.25
C ASP A 664 7.93 30.92 -2.16
N GLY A 665 8.69 30.81 -3.26
CA GLY A 665 10.03 31.41 -3.39
C GLY A 665 11.17 30.67 -2.68
N ALA A 666 10.97 29.40 -2.31
CA ALA A 666 12.02 28.60 -1.69
C ALA A 666 13.16 28.26 -2.68
N THR A 667 14.38 28.11 -2.14
CA THR A 667 15.58 27.86 -2.95
C THR A 667 15.61 26.43 -3.50
N ILE A 668 15.76 26.32 -4.82
CA ILE A 668 15.95 25.03 -5.49
C ILE A 668 17.38 24.54 -5.25
N SER A 669 17.50 23.36 -4.64
CA SER A 669 18.78 22.68 -4.38
C SER A 669 18.97 21.56 -5.40
N GLY A 670 19.79 21.82 -6.42
CA GLY A 670 20.14 20.82 -7.44
C GLY A 670 21.30 19.90 -7.01
N ARG A 671 21.69 18.99 -7.90
CA ARG A 671 22.75 17.97 -7.66
C ARG A 671 24.08 18.55 -7.16
N GLU A 672 24.44 19.75 -7.60
CA GLU A 672 25.75 20.37 -7.33
C GLU A 672 25.76 21.30 -6.09
N HIS A 673 24.72 21.29 -5.25
CA HIS A 673 24.65 22.19 -4.09
C HIS A 673 25.71 21.91 -3.01
N GLY A 674 26.35 20.73 -3.03
CA GLY A 674 27.39 20.35 -2.07
C GLY A 674 28.79 20.80 -2.49
N HIS A 675 29.58 21.29 -1.52
CA HIS A 675 31.00 21.60 -1.71
C HIS A 675 31.88 20.39 -1.41
N LEU A 676 32.52 19.84 -2.44
CA LEU A 676 33.43 18.69 -2.32
C LEU A 676 34.70 19.04 -1.51
N PRO A 677 35.31 18.07 -0.82
CA PRO A 677 36.50 18.31 0.01
C PRO A 677 37.66 18.95 -0.76
N GLY A 678 38.12 20.12 -0.29
CA GLY A 678 39.25 20.85 -0.84
C GLY A 678 38.97 21.67 -2.11
N CYS A 679 37.76 21.54 -2.69
CA CYS A 679 37.30 22.42 -3.75
C CYS A 679 37.09 23.84 -3.19
N GLU A 680 37.49 24.85 -3.97
CA GLU A 680 37.38 26.27 -3.59
C GLU A 680 38.06 26.62 -2.25
N GLY A 681 39.01 25.80 -1.78
CA GLY A 681 39.65 25.99 -0.48
C GLY A 681 38.74 25.68 0.72
N ARG A 682 37.62 24.97 0.52
CA ARG A 682 36.71 24.54 1.59
C ARG A 682 37.07 23.14 2.09
N PHE A 683 37.23 22.98 3.40
CA PHE A 683 37.45 21.68 4.05
C PHE A 683 36.39 21.46 5.13
N SER A 684 35.69 20.33 5.07
CA SER A 684 34.75 19.89 6.10
C SER A 684 35.25 18.59 6.70
N LEU A 685 35.50 18.60 8.01
CA LEU A 685 36.12 17.52 8.75
C LEU A 685 35.15 17.01 9.80
N LYS A 686 35.02 15.68 9.93
CA LYS A 686 34.40 15.01 11.07
C LYS A 686 35.50 14.41 11.94
N LEU A 687 35.68 14.93 13.14
CA LEU A 687 36.66 14.48 14.13
C LEU A 687 35.95 13.61 15.17
N TYR A 688 36.02 12.29 15.02
CA TYR A 688 35.35 11.35 15.93
C TYR A 688 36.15 11.26 17.23
N ALA A 689 35.50 11.65 18.33
CA ALA A 689 36.10 11.75 19.66
C ALA A 689 35.01 11.67 20.71
N HIS A 690 35.34 11.09 21.88
CA HIS A 690 34.42 11.03 23.01
C HIS A 690 33.93 12.45 23.39
N PRO A 691 32.63 12.67 23.69
CA PRO A 691 32.07 13.99 24.02
C PRO A 691 32.87 14.77 25.08
N ASP A 692 33.33 14.10 26.13
CA ASP A 692 34.15 14.70 27.20
C ASP A 692 35.49 15.29 26.72
N ARG A 693 35.96 14.93 25.53
CA ARG A 693 37.19 15.47 24.93
C ARG A 693 36.94 16.66 24.01
N HIS A 694 35.69 16.91 23.62
CA HIS A 694 35.35 17.99 22.67
C HIS A 694 35.81 19.35 23.17
N THR A 695 35.53 19.67 24.44
CA THR A 695 35.95 20.96 25.03
C THR A 695 37.48 21.11 25.02
N SER A 696 38.24 20.07 25.39
CA SER A 696 39.70 20.11 25.38
C SER A 696 40.28 20.21 23.97
N LEU A 697 39.69 19.51 23.00
CA LEU A 697 40.05 19.62 21.58
C LEU A 697 39.83 21.05 21.06
N LEU A 698 38.68 21.63 21.38
CA LEU A 698 38.30 22.98 20.96
C LEU A 698 39.15 24.06 21.61
N THR A 699 39.42 23.98 22.91
CA THR A 699 40.16 25.03 23.65
C THR A 699 41.68 24.85 23.61
N GLY A 700 42.19 23.61 23.56
CA GLY A 700 43.61 23.32 23.65
C GLY A 700 44.31 22.98 22.33
N HIS A 701 43.58 22.46 21.33
CA HIS A 701 44.19 21.93 20.10
C HIS A 701 43.77 22.65 18.82
N LEU A 702 42.50 23.05 18.69
CA LEU A 702 42.01 23.78 17.51
C LEU A 702 42.71 25.14 17.32
N PRO A 703 43.00 25.95 18.36
CA PRO A 703 43.67 27.24 18.16
C PRO A 703 45.05 27.08 17.51
N ARG A 704 45.78 26.00 17.84
CA ARG A 704 47.09 25.71 17.23
C ARG A 704 47.00 25.45 15.73
N LEU A 705 45.94 24.75 15.28
CA LEU A 705 45.68 24.57 13.85
C LEU A 705 45.37 25.92 13.20
N LEU A 706 44.48 26.72 13.80
CA LEU A 706 44.10 28.02 13.25
C LEU A 706 45.29 28.97 13.15
N THR A 707 46.17 29.01 14.15
CA THR A 707 47.44 29.76 14.12
C THR A 707 48.35 29.25 13.00
N ALA A 708 48.59 27.94 12.90
CA ALA A 708 49.46 27.38 11.86
C ALA A 708 48.93 27.64 10.44
N LEU A 709 47.60 27.59 10.25
CA LEU A 709 47.00 27.98 8.97
C LEU A 709 47.14 29.50 8.72
N GLY A 710 47.06 30.32 9.77
CA GLY A 710 47.22 31.78 9.72
C GLY A 710 48.64 32.23 9.37
N GLU A 711 49.67 31.58 9.90
CA GLU A 711 51.08 31.85 9.59
C GLU A 711 51.44 31.62 8.11
N VAL A 712 50.64 30.81 7.39
CA VAL A 712 50.79 30.56 5.95
C VAL A 712 50.16 31.69 5.09
N ILE A 713 49.39 32.59 5.71
CA ILE A 713 48.69 33.69 5.07
C ILE A 713 49.38 35.01 5.47
N ASP A 714 50.11 35.60 4.52
CA ASP A 714 50.72 36.94 4.67
C ASP A 714 49.61 37.98 4.93
N ASP A 715 49.90 39.02 5.73
CA ASP A 715 48.99 40.12 6.16
C ASP A 715 48.35 40.91 4.99
N ARG A 716 48.68 40.54 3.75
CA ARG A 716 48.24 41.14 2.48
C ARG A 716 47.15 40.34 1.74
N ALA A 717 46.70 39.20 2.26
CA ALA A 717 45.64 38.42 1.61
C ALA A 717 44.24 38.96 1.97
N ASP A 718 43.45 39.35 0.97
CA ASP A 718 42.14 39.99 1.10
C ASP A 718 41.03 39.18 1.84
N LYS A 719 41.30 37.95 2.29
CA LYS A 719 40.32 37.13 3.04
C LYS A 719 40.97 36.31 4.18
N PRO A 720 40.51 36.46 5.44
CA PRO A 720 40.98 35.65 6.57
C PRO A 720 40.49 34.21 6.50
N ILE A 721 41.13 33.31 7.27
CA ILE A 721 40.61 31.95 7.49
C ILE A 721 39.28 32.08 8.22
N ALA A 722 38.22 31.60 7.57
CA ALA A 722 36.93 31.44 8.22
C ALA A 722 36.81 29.97 8.68
N GLY A 723 36.70 29.77 9.98
CA GLY A 723 36.59 28.46 10.59
C GLY A 723 35.42 28.42 11.57
N TRP A 724 34.59 27.40 11.48
CA TRP A 724 33.49 27.21 12.42
C TRP A 724 33.27 25.74 12.72
N PHE A 725 32.71 25.45 13.90
CA PHE A 725 32.48 24.09 14.33
C PHE A 725 31.07 23.86 14.85
N LEU A 726 30.70 22.58 14.93
CA LEU A 726 29.54 22.07 15.65
C LEU A 726 29.93 20.76 16.34
N ARG A 727 29.41 20.53 17.55
CA ARG A 727 29.39 19.19 18.14
C ARG A 727 28.20 18.44 17.56
N TYR A 728 28.41 17.23 17.11
CA TYR A 728 27.39 16.46 16.38
C TYR A 728 27.51 14.98 16.70
N ARG A 729 26.51 14.21 16.28
CA ARG A 729 26.48 12.75 16.38
C ARG A 729 25.88 12.16 15.11
N ASP A 730 26.70 11.45 14.32
CA ASP A 730 26.19 10.54 13.28
C ASP A 730 27.32 9.69 12.63
N PRO A 731 27.31 8.35 12.72
CA PRO A 731 26.52 7.57 13.69
C PRO A 731 27.00 7.81 15.14
N ASP A 732 28.26 8.23 15.29
CA ASP A 732 28.95 8.42 16.58
C ASP A 732 29.23 9.91 16.85
N ASP A 733 29.52 10.24 18.11
CA ASP A 733 29.89 11.59 18.53
C ASP A 733 31.16 12.10 17.84
N HIS A 734 31.08 13.30 17.28
CA HIS A 734 32.18 13.95 16.58
C HIS A 734 32.08 15.48 16.59
N LEU A 735 33.20 16.15 16.31
CA LEU A 735 33.22 17.56 15.96
C LEU A 735 33.16 17.71 14.43
N ARG A 736 32.18 18.46 13.92
CA ARG A 736 32.18 18.96 12.54
C ARG A 736 32.98 20.26 12.53
N LEU A 737 34.11 20.28 11.83
CA LEU A 737 34.95 21.47 11.65
C LEU A 737 34.95 21.86 10.18
N ARG A 738 34.48 23.08 9.88
CA ARG A 738 34.44 23.65 8.54
C ARG A 738 35.46 24.77 8.46
N LEU A 739 36.35 24.69 7.48
CA LEU A 739 37.44 25.64 7.24
C LEU A 739 37.34 26.15 5.81
N THR A 740 37.54 27.45 5.63
CA THR A 740 37.69 28.08 4.32
C THR A 740 39.03 28.79 4.29
N VAL A 741 39.87 28.40 3.34
CA VAL A 741 41.19 29.01 3.09
C VAL A 741 41.23 29.57 1.67
N PRO A 742 42.13 30.52 1.36
CA PRO A 742 42.33 30.99 -0.01
C PRO A 742 42.66 29.83 -0.97
N THR A 743 42.03 29.78 -2.14
CA THR A 743 42.13 28.65 -3.10
C THR A 743 43.58 28.32 -3.48
N GLY A 744 44.45 29.33 -3.62
CA GLY A 744 45.87 29.15 -3.92
C GLY A 744 46.70 28.47 -2.82
N ARG A 745 46.13 28.29 -1.62
CA ARG A 745 46.78 27.68 -0.44
C ARG A 745 46.18 26.34 -0.02
N ARG A 746 45.22 25.80 -0.79
CA ARG A 746 44.52 24.55 -0.46
C ARG A 746 45.45 23.37 -0.17
N ALA A 747 46.54 23.21 -0.93
CA ALA A 747 47.49 22.10 -0.74
C ALA A 747 48.24 22.22 0.60
N ALA A 748 48.77 23.40 0.90
CA ALA A 748 49.45 23.66 2.17
C ALA A 748 48.49 23.49 3.37
N ALA A 749 47.26 23.99 3.25
CA ALA A 749 46.25 23.80 4.30
C ALA A 749 45.94 22.31 4.53
N ALA A 750 45.84 21.53 3.46
CA ALA A 750 45.60 20.09 3.56
C ALA A 750 46.73 19.34 4.28
N GLU A 751 47.99 19.70 4.01
CA GLU A 751 49.16 19.13 4.70
C GLU A 751 49.14 19.45 6.21
N HIS A 752 48.82 20.70 6.58
CA HIS A 752 48.74 21.12 7.98
C HIS A 752 47.59 20.43 8.73
N ILE A 753 46.41 20.32 8.11
CA ILE A 753 45.28 19.56 8.66
C ILE A 753 45.67 18.09 8.85
N GLY A 754 46.36 17.49 7.88
CA GLY A 754 46.85 16.11 7.97
C GLY A 754 47.85 15.90 9.11
N ALA A 755 48.81 16.82 9.27
CA ALA A 755 49.78 16.77 10.36
C ALA A 755 49.11 16.94 11.74
N TRP A 756 48.19 17.91 11.85
CA TRP A 756 47.45 18.18 13.09
C TRP A 756 46.56 16.99 13.50
N THR A 757 45.79 16.43 12.58
CA THR A 757 44.94 15.26 12.86
C THR A 757 45.75 14.03 13.27
N ARG A 758 46.93 13.82 12.68
CA ARG A 758 47.87 12.77 13.11
C ARG A 758 48.33 12.97 14.55
N GLN A 759 48.65 14.20 14.95
CA GLN A 759 49.04 14.50 16.33
C GLN A 759 47.90 14.22 17.32
N LEU A 760 46.65 14.57 16.96
CA LEU A 760 45.48 14.25 17.79
C LEU A 760 45.30 12.75 17.97
N GLN A 761 45.47 11.98 16.90
CA GLN A 761 45.35 10.53 16.95
C GLN A 761 46.45 9.89 17.80
N GLN A 762 47.71 10.34 17.65
CA GLN A 762 48.84 9.88 18.47
C GLN A 762 48.65 10.20 19.97
N ALA A 763 47.97 11.32 20.28
CA ALA A 763 47.61 11.69 21.65
C ALA A 763 46.38 10.95 22.19
N GLY A 764 45.75 10.06 21.41
CA GLY A 764 44.54 9.34 21.81
C GLY A 764 43.29 10.21 21.94
N LEU A 765 43.28 11.39 21.30
CA LEU A 765 42.18 12.35 21.40
C LEU A 765 41.11 12.18 20.34
N THR A 766 41.44 11.49 19.24
CA THR A 766 40.49 11.12 18.17
C THR A 766 40.76 9.70 17.73
N SER A 767 39.69 8.96 17.44
CA SER A 767 39.76 7.60 16.89
C SER A 767 39.78 7.58 15.37
N ARG A 768 39.09 8.53 14.74
CA ARG A 768 38.89 8.61 13.29
C ARG A 768 38.70 10.06 12.85
N VAL A 769 39.24 10.40 11.67
CA VAL A 769 38.96 11.65 10.97
C VAL A 769 38.43 11.35 9.58
N GLN A 770 37.36 12.04 9.18
CA GLN A 770 36.79 11.96 7.82
C GLN A 770 36.77 13.35 7.20
N TRP A 771 37.18 13.42 5.93
CA TRP A 771 37.01 14.58 5.07
C TRP A 771 35.72 14.37 4.29
N ASP A 772 34.81 15.33 4.38
CA ASP A 772 33.43 15.16 3.94
C ASP A 772 32.97 16.29 3.02
N THR A 773 31.91 16.02 2.25
CA THR A 773 31.24 17.04 1.45
C THR A 773 30.46 17.96 2.37
N TYR A 774 30.57 19.27 2.15
CA TYR A 774 29.79 20.25 2.88
C TYR A 774 28.54 20.65 2.12
N PHE A 775 27.37 20.31 2.64
CA PHE A 775 26.08 20.76 2.15
C PHE A 775 25.60 22.00 2.93
N PRO A 776 25.58 23.19 2.32
CA PRO A 776 25.03 24.40 2.95
C PRO A 776 23.51 24.33 2.99
N GLU A 777 22.91 24.58 4.17
CA GLU A 777 21.46 24.59 4.38
C GLU A 777 20.86 25.95 3.97
N THR A 778 21.02 26.30 2.70
CA THR A 778 20.70 27.62 2.15
C THR A 778 19.26 28.06 2.45
N ALA A 779 18.28 27.17 2.28
CA ALA A 779 16.87 27.45 2.56
C ALA A 779 16.57 27.65 4.06
N ARG A 780 17.36 27.03 4.95
CA ARG A 780 17.24 27.24 6.39
C ARG A 780 17.69 28.64 6.80
N PHE A 781 18.73 29.16 6.15
CA PHE A 781 19.44 30.38 6.57
C PHE A 781 19.19 31.61 5.66
N GLY A 782 18.03 31.67 5.02
CA GLY A 782 17.54 32.87 4.34
C GLY A 782 17.87 32.98 2.85
N GLY A 783 18.26 31.87 2.22
CA GLY A 783 18.51 31.80 0.78
C GLY A 783 19.98 31.99 0.40
N GLN A 784 20.27 31.84 -0.90
CA GLN A 784 21.64 31.80 -1.44
C GLN A 784 22.42 33.08 -1.14
N ASP A 785 21.75 34.23 -1.24
CA ASP A 785 22.35 35.55 -1.01
C ASP A 785 22.72 35.77 0.46
N ALA A 786 22.01 35.11 1.39
CA ALA A 786 22.20 35.27 2.83
C ALA A 786 23.24 34.29 3.40
N MET A 787 23.55 33.20 2.68
CA MET A 787 24.37 32.10 3.20
C MET A 787 25.80 32.54 3.54
N ALA A 788 26.42 33.39 2.73
CA ALA A 788 27.77 33.90 3.03
C ALA A 788 27.82 34.70 4.35
N ALA A 789 26.79 35.51 4.62
CA ALA A 789 26.67 36.25 5.87
C ALA A 789 26.33 35.33 7.06
N ALA A 790 25.53 34.28 6.83
CA ALA A 790 25.28 33.23 7.81
C ALA A 790 26.56 32.47 8.20
N GLU A 791 27.40 32.10 7.24
CA GLU A 791 28.70 31.46 7.49
C GLU A 791 29.67 32.37 8.25
N ALA A 792 29.67 33.68 7.95
CA ALA A 792 30.43 34.67 8.70
C ALA A 792 29.95 34.75 10.16
N TYR A 793 28.63 34.69 10.38
CA TYR A 793 28.07 34.54 11.73
C TYR A 793 28.51 33.22 12.39
N PHE A 794 28.45 32.08 11.70
CA PHE A 794 28.85 30.79 12.26
C PHE A 794 30.31 30.78 12.71
N ALA A 795 31.19 31.43 11.95
CA ALA A 795 32.59 31.63 12.33
C ALA A 795 32.73 32.53 13.57
N ALA A 796 32.03 33.68 13.59
CA ALA A 796 32.09 34.58 14.74
C ALA A 796 31.47 33.97 16.01
N ASP A 797 30.39 33.20 15.89
CA ASP A 797 29.77 32.49 17.02
C ASP A 797 30.63 31.31 17.49
N SER A 798 31.36 30.64 16.59
CA SER A 798 32.36 29.65 16.99
C SER A 798 33.52 30.27 17.76
N ALA A 799 33.99 31.46 17.36
CA ALA A 799 35.00 32.21 18.11
C ALA A 799 34.48 32.65 19.49
N ALA A 800 33.23 33.11 19.58
CA ALA A 800 32.57 33.41 20.85
C ALA A 800 32.48 32.16 21.74
N ALA A 801 32.00 31.03 21.19
CA ALA A 801 31.89 29.77 21.92
C ALA A 801 33.26 29.27 22.42
N LEU A 802 34.34 29.43 21.65
CA LEU A 802 35.69 29.11 22.11
C LEU A 802 36.10 29.96 23.30
N ALA A 803 35.94 31.29 23.22
CA ALA A 803 36.27 32.18 24.34
C ALA A 803 35.43 31.85 25.58
N GLN A 804 34.15 31.54 25.41
CA GLN A 804 33.26 31.11 26.50
C GLN A 804 33.70 29.80 27.12
N LEU A 805 34.04 28.79 26.32
CA LEU A 805 34.51 27.49 26.80
C LEU A 805 35.84 27.61 27.54
N THR A 806 36.76 28.44 27.07
CA THR A 806 38.02 28.71 27.77
C THR A 806 37.76 29.40 29.12
N ALA A 807 36.92 30.44 29.14
CA ALA A 807 36.53 31.13 30.37
C ALA A 807 35.85 30.19 31.39
N CYS A 808 34.95 29.30 30.93
CA CYS A 808 34.28 28.32 31.79
C CYS A 808 35.23 27.23 32.31
N SER A 809 36.27 26.90 31.55
CA SER A 809 37.25 25.87 31.93
C SER A 809 38.35 26.40 32.86
N ALA A 810 38.47 27.73 32.99
CA ALA A 810 39.45 28.36 33.86
C ALA A 810 39.09 28.18 35.36
N PRO A 811 40.07 28.14 36.28
CA PRO A 811 39.79 28.10 37.71
C PRO A 811 38.92 29.27 38.17
N GLY A 812 37.80 28.98 38.82
CA GLY A 812 36.83 30.01 39.22
C GLY A 812 35.95 30.54 38.07
N GLY A 813 35.98 29.88 36.91
CA GLY A 813 35.13 30.19 35.76
C GLY A 813 33.64 29.99 36.02
N PRO A 814 32.76 30.63 35.22
CA PRO A 814 31.32 30.51 35.35
C PRO A 814 30.81 29.12 34.94
N ASP A 815 29.63 28.73 35.42
CA ASP A 815 28.97 27.50 34.97
C ASP A 815 28.64 27.61 33.45
N PRO A 816 29.00 26.61 32.63
CA PRO A 816 28.75 26.63 31.19
C PRO A 816 27.29 26.88 30.80
N ARG A 817 26.32 26.42 31.61
CA ARG A 817 24.89 26.64 31.34
C ARG A 817 24.49 28.10 31.56
N ALA A 818 25.01 28.74 32.60
CA ALA A 818 24.78 30.17 32.85
C ALA A 818 25.43 31.04 31.77
N MET A 819 26.66 30.71 31.37
CA MET A 819 27.36 31.39 30.26
C MET A 819 26.62 31.23 28.93
N THR A 820 26.14 30.02 28.62
CA THR A 820 25.35 29.75 27.41
C THR A 820 24.05 30.53 27.42
N ALA A 821 23.34 30.58 28.56
CA ALA A 821 22.12 31.35 28.72
C ALA A 821 22.32 32.87 28.51
N ALA A 822 23.38 33.44 29.09
CA ALA A 822 23.73 34.85 28.88
C ALA A 822 24.05 35.14 27.41
N SER A 823 24.79 34.24 26.76
CA SER A 823 25.16 34.38 25.35
C SER A 823 23.99 34.22 24.40
N MET A 824 23.01 33.35 24.71
CA MET A 824 21.75 33.25 24.00
C MET A 824 20.97 34.56 24.04
N LEU A 825 20.88 35.19 25.22
CA LEU A 825 20.20 36.48 25.37
C LEU A 825 20.92 37.59 24.57
N ASP A 826 22.25 37.61 24.58
CA ASP A 826 23.08 38.51 23.76
C ASP A 826 22.85 38.30 22.25
N THR A 827 22.77 37.05 21.78
CA THR A 827 22.44 36.74 20.38
C THR A 827 21.07 37.28 19.99
N VAL A 828 20.05 37.15 20.85
CA VAL A 828 18.72 37.74 20.60
C VAL A 828 18.81 39.27 20.53
N ALA A 829 19.55 39.90 21.46
CA ALA A 829 19.74 41.35 21.47
C ALA A 829 20.43 41.84 20.19
N ALA A 830 21.45 41.13 19.74
CA ALA A 830 22.17 41.41 18.50
C ALA A 830 21.27 41.33 17.26
N VAL A 831 20.43 40.28 17.17
CA VAL A 831 19.51 40.07 16.05
C VAL A 831 18.39 41.11 16.04
N LEU A 832 17.76 41.39 17.19
CA LEU A 832 16.64 42.34 17.26
C LEU A 832 17.10 43.81 17.32
N GLY A 833 18.37 44.07 17.63
CA GLY A 833 18.93 45.42 17.66
C GLY A 833 18.72 46.16 18.99
N GLY A 834 18.36 45.46 20.07
CA GLY A 834 18.20 46.06 21.39
C GLY A 834 17.90 45.05 22.51
N GLY A 835 18.40 45.35 23.72
CA GLY A 835 18.26 44.48 24.90
C GLY A 835 16.80 44.33 25.39
N ASP A 836 16.01 45.40 25.38
CA ASP A 836 14.62 45.35 25.84
C ASP A 836 13.73 44.49 24.96
N GLU A 837 13.94 44.56 23.64
CA GLU A 837 13.21 43.73 22.69
C GLU A 837 13.61 42.26 22.83
N ALA A 838 14.89 41.99 23.04
CA ALA A 838 15.39 40.64 23.32
C ALA A 838 14.81 40.03 24.59
N MET A 839 14.70 40.82 25.66
CA MET A 839 14.07 40.35 26.89
C MET A 839 12.60 39.99 26.65
N ARG A 840 11.83 40.86 25.95
CA ARG A 840 10.42 40.56 25.60
C ARG A 840 10.30 39.31 24.74
N TRP A 841 11.15 39.17 23.73
CA TRP A 841 11.15 38.02 22.84
C TRP A 841 11.46 36.72 23.61
N MET A 842 12.49 36.72 24.46
CA MET A 842 12.88 35.56 25.25
C MET A 842 11.76 35.14 26.22
N ILE A 843 11.09 36.10 26.86
CA ILE A 843 9.95 35.83 27.74
C ILE A 843 8.78 35.20 26.98
N ALA A 844 8.51 35.64 25.75
CA ALA A 844 7.42 35.11 24.94
C ALA A 844 7.72 33.72 24.37
N HIS A 845 8.97 33.46 23.95
CA HIS A 845 9.28 32.29 23.11
C HIS A 845 10.08 31.17 23.81
N ALA A 846 10.84 31.45 24.87
CA ALA A 846 11.59 30.42 25.58
C ALA A 846 10.68 29.60 26.50
N ARG A 847 10.71 28.27 26.37
CA ARG A 847 9.95 27.36 27.25
C ARG A 847 10.73 27.08 28.54
N THR A 848 10.02 26.95 29.64
CA THR A 848 10.61 26.60 30.94
C THR A 848 10.87 25.10 31.04
N ALA A 849 11.95 24.72 31.72
CA ALA A 849 12.19 23.33 32.10
C ALA A 849 11.18 22.88 33.19
N PRO A 850 10.80 21.59 33.26
CA PRO A 850 9.87 21.09 34.29
C PRO A 850 10.46 21.19 35.71
N SER A 851 11.78 21.04 35.83
CA SER A 851 12.51 21.17 37.08
C SER A 851 13.23 22.52 37.15
N ALA A 852 13.12 23.20 38.29
CA ALA A 852 13.82 24.45 38.51
C ALA A 852 15.33 24.20 38.72
N PRO A 853 16.22 24.90 37.98
CA PRO A 853 17.65 24.85 38.26
C PRO A 853 18.01 25.32 39.68
N ALA A 854 19.20 24.93 40.16
CA ALA A 854 19.68 25.36 41.47
C ALA A 854 19.84 26.89 41.56
N ARG A 855 19.56 27.48 42.74
CA ARG A 855 19.58 28.94 42.92
C ARG A 855 20.90 29.63 42.53
N PRO A 856 22.09 29.10 42.88
CA PRO A 856 23.35 29.71 42.46
C PRO A 856 23.51 29.81 40.95
N LEU A 857 22.93 28.88 40.18
CA LEU A 857 22.98 28.89 38.72
C LEU A 857 22.11 30.00 38.13
N TYR A 858 20.94 30.27 38.73
CA TYR A 858 20.12 31.42 38.37
C TYR A 858 20.85 32.74 38.63
N ASP A 859 21.46 32.88 39.81
CA ASP A 859 22.12 34.13 40.18
C ASP A 859 23.31 34.41 39.24
N GLN A 860 24.07 33.39 38.84
CA GLN A 860 25.10 33.52 37.80
C GLN A 860 24.53 33.90 36.43
N ALA A 861 23.47 33.23 35.96
CA ALA A 861 22.87 33.52 34.65
C ALA A 861 22.30 34.95 34.58
N VAL A 862 21.66 35.42 35.66
CA VAL A 862 21.17 36.81 35.77
C VAL A 862 22.32 37.81 35.79
N ALA A 863 23.40 37.53 36.53
CA ALA A 863 24.54 38.44 36.62
C ALA A 863 25.29 38.57 35.28
N LEU A 864 25.52 37.46 34.58
CA LEU A 864 26.20 37.42 33.28
C LEU A 864 25.33 37.98 32.14
N GLY A 865 24.02 37.73 32.19
CA GLY A 865 23.06 38.16 31.17
C GLY A 865 22.52 39.59 31.37
N ASN A 866 23.33 40.51 31.92
CA ASN A 866 22.93 41.91 32.07
C ASN A 866 23.15 42.68 30.75
N PRO A 867 22.08 43.09 30.05
CA PRO A 867 22.21 43.73 28.74
C PRO A 867 22.72 45.18 28.81
N HIS A 868 22.73 45.79 30.00
CA HIS A 868 23.08 47.22 30.18
C HIS A 868 24.48 47.42 30.78
N ASP A 869 25.11 46.37 31.29
CA ASP A 869 26.38 46.47 31.99
C ASP A 869 27.21 45.18 31.85
N PRO A 870 28.31 45.21 31.09
CA PRO A 870 29.15 44.05 30.85
C PRO A 870 30.10 43.72 32.01
N ARG A 871 30.09 44.44 33.15
CA ARG A 871 31.06 44.25 34.24
C ARG A 871 31.15 42.80 34.73
N SER A 872 30.03 42.10 34.87
CA SER A 872 30.03 40.69 35.28
C SER A 872 30.71 39.77 34.26
N LEU A 873 30.58 40.09 32.96
CA LEU A 873 31.21 39.36 31.87
C LEU A 873 32.71 39.70 31.78
N ALA A 874 33.05 40.98 31.97
CA ALA A 874 34.43 41.47 32.01
C ALA A 874 35.23 40.89 33.20
N ALA A 875 34.56 40.61 34.32
CA ALA A 875 35.16 40.03 35.52
C ALA A 875 35.38 38.51 35.42
N ALA A 876 34.82 37.84 34.40
CA ALA A 876 35.09 36.42 34.17
C ALA A 876 36.55 36.20 33.74
N PRO A 877 37.12 34.99 33.97
CA PRO A 877 38.41 34.64 33.38
C PRO A 877 38.40 34.88 31.87
N GLU A 878 39.46 35.51 31.35
CA GLU A 878 39.56 35.94 29.94
C GLU A 878 38.46 36.91 29.46
N GLY A 879 37.88 37.71 30.37
CA GLY A 879 36.77 38.62 30.10
C GLY A 879 37.00 39.59 28.92
N GLU A 880 38.21 40.09 28.70
CA GLU A 880 38.52 40.94 27.53
C GLU A 880 38.39 40.19 26.19
N ALA A 881 38.91 38.96 26.12
CA ALA A 881 38.80 38.12 24.93
C ALA A 881 37.34 37.73 24.67
N LEU A 882 36.59 37.44 25.73
CA LEU A 882 35.16 37.14 25.69
C LEU A 882 34.34 38.32 25.12
N LEU A 883 34.56 39.53 25.64
CA LEU A 883 33.91 40.75 25.15
C LEU A 883 34.26 41.06 23.69
N SER A 884 35.53 40.89 23.31
CA SER A 884 35.98 41.07 21.93
C SER A 884 35.28 40.09 20.97
N ALA A 885 35.19 38.82 21.35
CA ALA A 885 34.51 37.79 20.56
C ALA A 885 33.00 38.05 20.44
N TRP A 886 32.32 38.48 21.51
CA TRP A 886 30.91 38.86 21.46
C TRP A 886 30.67 40.08 20.58
N ALA A 887 31.54 41.09 20.64
CA ALA A 887 31.46 42.25 19.75
C ALA A 887 31.66 41.88 18.28
N GLN A 888 32.55 40.93 17.97
CA GLN A 888 32.71 40.40 16.61
C GLN A 888 31.46 39.65 16.13
N ARG A 889 30.89 38.80 17.00
CA ARG A 889 29.62 38.11 16.71
C ARG A 889 28.48 39.09 16.46
N HIS A 890 28.37 40.16 17.25
CA HIS A 890 27.36 41.19 17.07
C HIS A 890 27.48 41.91 15.72
N ARG A 891 28.71 42.23 15.28
CA ARG A 891 28.94 42.79 13.92
C ARG A 891 28.51 41.83 12.83
N ALA A 892 28.83 40.55 12.94
CA ALA A 892 28.44 39.53 11.97
C ALA A 892 26.91 39.35 11.91
N LEU A 893 26.23 39.30 13.07
CA LEU A 893 24.77 39.26 13.15
C LEU A 893 24.10 40.50 12.57
N THR A 894 24.68 41.69 12.77
CA THR A 894 24.17 42.94 12.18
C THR A 894 24.28 42.91 10.66
N ALA A 895 25.41 42.46 10.11
CA ALA A 895 25.59 42.29 8.67
C ALA A 895 24.59 41.25 8.12
N TYR A 896 24.43 40.12 8.82
CA TYR A 896 23.49 39.08 8.42
C TYR A 896 22.04 39.57 8.41
N ARG A 897 21.61 40.28 9.46
CA ARG A 897 20.29 40.94 9.50
C ARG A 897 20.08 41.90 8.34
N SER A 898 21.10 42.68 7.98
CA SER A 898 21.00 43.62 6.86
C SER A 898 20.72 42.90 5.54
N VAL A 899 21.32 41.72 5.33
CA VAL A 899 21.07 40.91 4.13
C VAL A 899 19.65 40.32 4.16
N LEU A 900 19.23 39.76 5.30
CA LEU A 900 17.88 39.19 5.46
C LEU A 900 16.78 40.24 5.26
N SER A 901 16.99 41.47 5.74
CA SER A 901 16.00 42.57 5.62
C SER A 901 15.85 43.09 4.18
N ALA A 902 16.84 42.83 3.32
CA ALA A 902 16.78 43.17 1.90
C ALA A 902 16.15 42.06 1.04
N GLY A 903 16.00 40.84 1.60
CA GLY A 903 15.47 39.67 0.91
C GLY A 903 13.98 39.44 1.17
N PRO A 904 13.27 38.74 0.27
CA PRO A 904 11.82 38.52 0.37
C PRO A 904 11.40 37.34 1.27
N ALA A 905 12.34 36.53 1.78
CA ALA A 905 12.02 35.16 2.18
C ALA A 905 11.87 34.92 3.70
N LEU A 906 12.67 35.55 4.57
CA LEU A 906 12.71 35.25 6.00
C LEU A 906 13.12 36.45 6.85
N GLY A 907 12.31 36.76 7.88
CA GLY A 907 12.67 37.78 8.86
C GLY A 907 13.79 37.31 9.80
N ALA A 908 14.68 38.22 10.22
CA ALA A 908 15.79 37.87 11.12
C ALA A 908 15.31 37.28 12.47
N ALA A 909 14.14 37.69 12.96
CA ALA A 909 13.54 37.14 14.17
C ALA A 909 13.06 35.68 14.02
N GLU A 910 12.69 35.25 12.82
CA GLU A 910 12.21 33.89 12.54
C GLU A 910 13.36 32.86 12.61
N LEU A 911 14.60 33.29 12.41
CA LEU A 911 15.79 32.44 12.53
C LEU A 911 16.28 32.26 13.96
N LEU A 912 15.80 33.05 14.91
CA LEU A 912 16.30 33.02 16.29
C LEU A 912 16.32 31.62 16.92
N PRO A 913 15.26 30.79 16.83
CA PRO A 913 15.30 29.43 17.36
C PRO A 913 16.47 28.62 16.79
N GLU A 914 16.74 28.74 15.49
CA GLU A 914 17.82 28.04 14.80
C GLU A 914 19.21 28.53 15.25
N LEU A 915 19.38 29.85 15.35
CA LEU A 915 20.66 30.44 15.78
C LEU A 915 20.98 30.10 17.24
N LEU A 916 19.97 30.07 18.11
CA LEU A 916 20.12 29.69 19.52
C LEU A 916 20.44 28.19 19.65
N HIS A 917 19.79 27.35 18.86
CA HIS A 917 20.06 25.91 18.81
C HIS A 917 21.51 25.63 18.38
N LEU A 918 21.97 26.27 17.30
CA LEU A 918 23.36 26.13 16.84
C LEU A 918 24.38 26.62 17.88
N HIS A 919 24.10 27.73 18.57
CA HIS A 919 24.95 28.23 19.64
C HIS A 919 25.03 27.23 20.81
N HIS A 920 23.89 26.66 21.23
CA HIS A 920 23.85 25.61 22.25
C HIS A 920 24.67 24.39 21.81
N ALA A 921 24.52 23.94 20.56
CA ALA A 921 25.25 22.80 20.03
C ALA A 921 26.78 23.02 20.05
N ARG A 922 27.27 24.25 19.85
CA ARG A 922 28.69 24.58 20.00
C ARG A 922 29.17 24.48 21.45
N MET A 923 28.37 25.01 22.38
CA MET A 923 28.72 25.06 23.81
C MET A 923 28.64 23.69 24.49
N ALA A 924 27.54 22.97 24.31
CA ALA A 924 27.19 21.80 25.12
C ALA A 924 26.85 20.54 24.30
N GLY A 925 26.71 20.65 22.98
CA GLY A 925 26.34 19.55 22.09
C GLY A 925 24.83 19.37 21.89
N VAL A 926 24.45 18.29 21.20
CA VAL A 926 23.06 18.01 20.81
C VAL A 926 22.32 17.38 22.00
N SER A 927 21.74 18.22 22.86
CA SER A 927 20.92 17.79 24.01
C SER A 927 19.69 18.69 24.17
N ALA A 928 18.51 18.16 23.85
CA ALA A 928 17.25 18.89 23.97
C ALA A 928 16.93 19.28 25.44
N GLU A 929 17.34 18.47 26.42
CA GLU A 929 17.20 18.81 27.83
C GLU A 929 18.16 19.91 28.27
N GLY A 930 19.42 19.85 27.81
CA GLY A 930 20.41 20.89 28.05
C GLY A 930 19.99 22.23 27.45
N GLU A 931 19.46 22.19 26.23
CA GLU A 931 19.00 23.38 25.51
C GLU A 931 17.81 24.04 26.24
N ARG A 932 16.81 23.25 26.63
CA ARG A 932 15.68 23.73 27.44
C ARG A 932 16.15 24.35 28.76
N THR A 933 17.16 23.76 29.40
CA THR A 933 17.73 24.31 30.64
C THR A 933 18.38 25.68 30.41
N CYS A 934 19.15 25.84 29.33
CA CYS A 934 19.79 27.11 28.99
C CYS A 934 18.76 28.19 28.62
N LEU A 935 17.74 27.83 27.81
CA LEU A 935 16.64 28.73 27.46
C LEU A 935 15.82 29.16 28.69
N HIS A 936 15.59 28.24 29.63
CA HIS A 936 14.94 28.53 30.90
C HIS A 936 15.73 29.56 31.73
N LEU A 937 17.05 29.41 31.82
CA LEU A 937 17.93 30.36 32.49
C LEU A 937 17.97 31.72 31.78
N ALA A 938 18.02 31.73 30.45
CA ALA A 938 18.01 32.96 29.65
C ALA A 938 16.70 33.74 29.85
N ARG A 939 15.57 33.04 29.89
CA ARG A 939 14.25 33.61 30.23
C ARG A 939 14.23 34.19 31.65
N ALA A 940 14.84 33.52 32.62
CA ALA A 940 14.91 34.01 33.99
C ALA A 940 15.75 35.30 34.10
N ALA A 941 16.87 35.38 33.37
CA ALA A 941 17.66 36.61 33.26
C ALA A 941 16.84 37.74 32.64
N ALA A 942 16.15 37.48 31.53
CA ALA A 942 15.27 38.45 30.87
C ALA A 942 14.15 38.97 31.80
N LEU A 943 13.49 38.08 32.56
CA LEU A 943 12.47 38.45 33.54
C LEU A 943 13.04 39.35 34.65
N SER A 944 14.21 39.01 35.18
CA SER A 944 14.84 39.76 36.27
C SER A 944 15.20 41.19 35.83
N TRP A 945 15.86 41.35 34.68
CA TRP A 945 16.26 42.67 34.19
C TRP A 945 15.09 43.51 33.69
N SER A 946 14.08 42.89 33.05
CA SER A 946 12.83 43.59 32.71
C SER A 946 12.10 44.13 33.93
N ALA A 947 12.12 43.39 35.05
CA ALA A 947 11.48 43.82 36.30
C ALA A 947 12.26 44.93 37.02
N ARG A 948 13.59 44.97 36.89
CA ARG A 948 14.45 46.02 37.47
C ARG A 948 14.34 47.33 36.69
N ALA A 949 14.34 47.27 35.35
CA ALA A 949 14.10 48.45 34.50
C ALA A 949 12.76 49.14 34.80
N LYS A 950 11.70 48.38 35.11
CA LYS A 950 10.39 48.90 35.53
C LYS A 950 10.34 49.51 36.93
N LYS A 951 11.34 49.25 37.78
CA LYS A 951 11.45 49.84 39.13
C LYS A 951 12.31 51.11 39.13
N GLU A 952 13.13 51.30 38.10
CA GLU A 952 14.01 52.45 37.92
C GLU A 952 13.39 53.53 37.01
N ALA A 953 12.41 53.16 36.17
CA ALA A 953 11.50 54.04 35.43
C ALA A 953 10.26 54.37 36.26
#